data_AF-A0A0U5C4P7-F1
#
_entry.id   AF-A0A0U5C4P7-F1
#
_cell.length_a   1.000
_cell.length_b   1.000
_cell.length_c   1.000
_cell.angle_alpha   90.00
_cell.angle_beta   90.00
_cell.angle_gamma   90.00
#
_symmetry.space_group_name_H-M   'P 1'
#
loop_
_entity.id
_entity.type
_entity.pdbx_description
1 polymer ?
#
loop_
_entity_poly.entity_id
_entity_poly.type
_entity_poly.pdbx_seq_one_letter_code
_entity_poly.pdbx_strand_id
1 'polypeptide(L)'
;MTAFDAGRGHAWMWPEGRGIRWWTASATRHLDLSVPCAWGGLTALRELRDRRDRLSLEFGLSKPLGDLIAAELAQHGRLHLHLSRALSQVWHECPYEWLTQTGKPLFGALLAERYAPTETRPLSPVDPARPILILNLLGADEPVQPADGVPDGVTQILDGRAAVDHYLQQGDVSGLGALVVIAHGTECDGEHPFLLPDGSTWQLPVDRGLPPLVILLACGTDTGNLVIDARRLLDDGAVTVLAPLGRPCPNGAARFLASFLPRWRAGDCVDDILLAAQREPDAGRGACLIHLFGRGDLRMSPTARHYELPDDVLAAFATDGDGAALEALINRLTLRCFQSGQELDRAEVDLRELLDVSWHDESAERRLFAQLQSRSDTLWLYSQAWIRPLEALFAEAFDHRCLDELLRVRRTLEEHGVSMPAPVFHYWSKIAYRNGLYTLALQDVARGLALIEPNDLCSRGAGLVGHLVGLLVDVALPVPAAILHRQMDDCLAQQADEKSDYERHKLKDRAARLALRLGQAGRAMALYRLKREETRRFGFNGTRELAWMLYIGAWVDPQDAAGLAEEARAILSDDAAVRLGLGPGNVAPVYLLRSYAAWAWRARDLDACRLVLGFRDVLAERLFSGDSGPPGFVFFFMHLCRLEGMTLPEAIPCRETIAASMENQRYFIELAAFCALVGDQARAAGYLERVHAQRSPHTPLRWPDWLGGGILGDWNALVAERAEQERAVLVTPLLVTPETLLTSGLLPL
;
A
#
# COMPACT_ATOMS: atom_id res chain seq x y z
N MET A 1 8.66 -3.43 12.32
CA MET A 1 9.97 -3.75 11.74
C MET A 1 10.33 -5.16 12.18
N THR A 2 9.96 -6.08 11.30
CA THR A 2 10.40 -7.47 11.07
C THR A 2 10.97 -8.31 12.25
N ALA A 3 10.34 -9.46 12.55
CA ALA A 3 11.12 -10.64 12.95
C ALA A 3 11.67 -11.41 11.73
N PHE A 4 11.91 -10.68 10.65
CA PHE A 4 12.89 -11.02 9.64
C PHE A 4 14.12 -10.18 9.96
N ASP A 5 15.08 -10.86 10.58
CA ASP A 5 16.39 -10.37 10.99
C ASP A 5 17.00 -9.45 9.91
N ALA A 6 17.47 -8.25 10.27
CA ALA A 6 17.94 -7.22 9.33
C ALA A 6 19.11 -7.67 8.42
N GLY A 7 19.66 -8.86 8.66
CA GLY A 7 20.60 -9.56 7.79
C GLY A 7 20.08 -10.89 7.24
N ARG A 8 18.79 -11.01 6.92
CA ARG A 8 18.18 -12.19 6.28
C ARG A 8 17.19 -11.76 5.19
N GLY A 9 17.42 -12.26 3.98
CA GLY A 9 16.50 -12.12 2.85
C GLY A 9 15.36 -13.11 2.94
N HIS A 10 14.19 -12.72 2.44
CA HIS A 10 13.01 -13.58 2.36
C HIS A 10 12.48 -13.57 0.93
N ALA A 11 12.30 -14.76 0.37
CA ALA A 11 11.73 -14.94 -0.96
C ALA A 11 10.59 -15.94 -0.91
N TRP A 12 9.45 -15.56 -1.48
CA TRP A 12 8.25 -16.37 -1.56
C TRP A 12 8.05 -16.86 -2.99
N MET A 13 7.69 -18.14 -3.12
CA MET A 13 7.52 -18.81 -4.39
C MET A 13 6.19 -19.53 -4.45
N TRP A 14 5.40 -19.28 -5.50
CA TRP A 14 4.14 -19.96 -5.75
C TRP A 14 3.87 -20.11 -7.25
N PRO A 15 3.07 -21.11 -7.67
CA PRO A 15 2.73 -21.27 -9.08
C PRO A 15 1.87 -20.10 -9.58
N GLU A 16 2.15 -19.63 -10.79
CA GLU A 16 1.35 -18.59 -11.46
C GLU A 16 1.32 -18.83 -12.97
N GLY A 17 0.14 -19.12 -13.50
CA GLY A 17 -0.04 -19.51 -14.90
C GLY A 17 0.75 -20.78 -15.23
N ARG A 18 1.69 -20.68 -16.19
CA ARG A 18 2.58 -21.80 -16.59
C ARG A 18 3.95 -21.78 -15.88
N GLY A 19 4.21 -20.78 -15.05
CA GLY A 19 5.50 -20.57 -14.41
C GLY A 19 5.39 -20.42 -12.89
N ILE A 20 6.45 -19.91 -12.29
CA ILE A 20 6.56 -19.63 -10.85
C ILE A 20 6.70 -18.14 -10.61
N ARG A 21 5.87 -17.60 -9.72
CA ARG A 21 6.04 -16.26 -9.18
C ARG A 21 7.12 -16.29 -8.09
N TRP A 22 8.12 -15.43 -8.25
CA TRP A 22 9.12 -15.12 -7.22
C TRP A 22 8.83 -13.72 -6.68
N TRP A 23 8.76 -13.60 -5.36
CA TRP A 23 8.46 -12.33 -4.70
C TRP A 23 9.36 -12.11 -3.49
N THR A 24 9.87 -10.89 -3.33
CA THR A 24 10.56 -10.40 -2.14
C THR A 24 9.98 -9.03 -1.77
N ALA A 25 10.37 -8.49 -0.61
CA ALA A 25 9.96 -7.16 -0.19
C ALA A 25 10.34 -6.03 -1.18
N SER A 26 11.30 -6.29 -2.08
CA SER A 26 11.86 -5.32 -3.03
C SER A 26 11.69 -5.69 -4.50
N ALA A 27 11.40 -6.95 -4.84
CA ALA A 27 11.31 -7.39 -6.23
C ALA A 27 10.22 -8.44 -6.47
N THR A 28 9.57 -8.36 -7.64
CA THR A 28 8.73 -9.45 -8.19
C THR A 28 9.25 -9.92 -9.54
N ARG A 29 9.23 -11.23 -9.79
CA ARG A 29 9.65 -11.87 -11.05
C ARG A 29 8.73 -13.03 -11.40
N HIS A 30 8.49 -13.25 -12.68
CA HIS A 30 7.83 -14.47 -13.18
C HIS A 30 8.89 -15.34 -13.86
N LEU A 31 8.97 -16.60 -13.44
CA LEU A 31 9.93 -17.58 -13.94
C LEU A 31 9.18 -18.59 -14.80
N ASP A 32 9.47 -18.64 -16.10
CA ASP A 32 8.89 -19.64 -17.02
C ASP A 32 9.57 -21.00 -16.83
N LEU A 33 9.32 -21.61 -15.67
CA LEU A 33 9.92 -22.85 -15.20
C LEU A 33 8.85 -23.74 -14.57
N SER A 34 8.89 -25.03 -14.88
CA SER A 34 8.02 -26.04 -14.26
C SER A 34 8.71 -26.85 -13.15
N VAL A 35 10.05 -26.87 -13.14
CA VAL A 35 10.89 -27.62 -12.21
C VAL A 35 12.08 -26.78 -11.73
N PRO A 36 12.59 -26.98 -10.50
CA PRO A 36 13.68 -26.17 -9.95
C PRO A 36 15.05 -26.50 -10.57
N CYS A 37 15.27 -27.75 -10.99
CA CYS A 37 16.55 -28.30 -11.42
C CYS A 37 16.44 -29.03 -12.77
N ALA A 38 17.57 -29.17 -13.47
CA ALA A 38 17.66 -29.85 -14.77
C ALA A 38 18.18 -31.31 -14.70
N TRP A 39 18.39 -31.88 -13.51
CA TRP A 39 19.04 -33.19 -13.41
C TRP A 39 18.07 -34.34 -13.64
N GLY A 40 18.52 -35.34 -14.40
CA GLY A 40 17.72 -36.48 -14.86
C GLY A 40 17.88 -37.79 -14.06
N GLY A 41 18.20 -37.79 -12.76
CA GLY A 41 18.22 -39.05 -12.01
C GLY A 41 18.70 -39.02 -10.54
N LEU A 42 18.37 -40.09 -9.82
CA LEU A 42 18.59 -40.32 -8.37
C LEU A 42 20.06 -40.38 -7.92
N THR A 43 20.99 -40.67 -8.83
CA THR A 43 22.42 -40.81 -8.51
C THR A 43 23.05 -39.49 -8.03
N ALA A 44 22.66 -38.36 -8.63
CA ALA A 44 23.19 -37.04 -8.27
C ALA A 44 22.76 -36.59 -6.86
N LEU A 45 21.56 -36.96 -6.40
CA LEU A 45 21.08 -36.64 -5.05
C LEU A 45 21.88 -37.37 -3.96
N ARG A 46 22.28 -38.63 -4.22
CA ARG A 46 23.12 -39.42 -3.32
C ARG A 46 24.53 -38.84 -3.17
N GLU A 47 25.12 -38.41 -4.28
CA GLU A 47 26.47 -37.81 -4.30
C GLU A 47 26.51 -36.46 -3.56
N LEU A 48 25.43 -35.68 -3.65
CA LEU A 48 25.24 -34.44 -2.90
C LEU A 48 25.03 -34.67 -1.41
N ARG A 49 24.18 -35.63 -1.03
CA ARG A 49 23.95 -36.02 0.38
C ARG A 49 25.27 -36.40 1.06
N ASP A 50 26.04 -37.25 0.39
CA ASP A 50 27.29 -37.78 0.92
C ASP A 50 28.45 -36.77 0.81
N ARG A 51 28.18 -35.57 0.27
CA ARG A 51 29.13 -34.47 0.03
C ARG A 51 30.36 -34.92 -0.79
N ARG A 52 30.18 -35.92 -1.65
CA ARG A 52 31.24 -36.42 -2.55
C ARG A 52 31.44 -35.46 -3.72
N ASP A 53 30.36 -34.84 -4.18
CA ASP A 53 30.37 -33.78 -5.17
C ASP A 53 29.87 -32.46 -4.58
N ARG A 54 30.60 -31.38 -4.86
CA ARG A 54 30.19 -30.01 -4.56
C ARG A 54 29.57 -29.42 -5.82
N LEU A 55 28.24 -29.36 -5.84
CA LEU A 55 27.53 -28.74 -6.95
C LEU A 55 27.21 -27.29 -6.61
N SER A 56 27.53 -26.38 -7.53
CA SER A 56 27.20 -24.97 -7.36
C SER A 56 25.73 -24.71 -7.69
N LEU A 57 25.14 -23.65 -7.13
CA LEU A 57 23.78 -23.21 -7.43
C LEU A 57 23.51 -23.09 -8.94
N GLU A 58 24.49 -22.57 -9.69
CA GLU A 58 24.37 -22.26 -11.11
C GLU A 58 24.30 -23.52 -12.00
N PHE A 59 24.89 -24.63 -11.55
CA PHE A 59 24.75 -25.94 -12.19
C PHE A 59 23.61 -26.74 -11.57
N GLY A 60 23.26 -26.44 -10.33
CA GLY A 60 22.34 -27.22 -9.56
C GLY A 60 20.87 -26.88 -9.80
N LEU A 61 20.59 -25.62 -10.07
CA LEU A 61 19.27 -25.11 -10.36
C LEU A 61 19.19 -24.66 -11.82
N SER A 62 17.97 -24.45 -12.29
CA SER A 62 17.79 -23.65 -13.51
C SER A 62 18.46 -22.29 -13.34
N LYS A 63 19.11 -21.81 -14.41
CA LYS A 63 19.88 -20.56 -14.37
C LYS A 63 19.09 -19.37 -13.79
N PRO A 64 17.83 -19.10 -14.19
CA PRO A 64 17.09 -17.97 -13.64
C PRO A 64 16.88 -18.05 -12.12
N LEU A 65 16.66 -19.25 -11.58
CA LEU A 65 16.47 -19.46 -10.15
C LEU A 65 17.79 -19.37 -9.38
N GLY A 66 18.85 -20.00 -9.92
CA GLY A 66 20.19 -19.93 -9.32
C GLY A 66 20.71 -18.50 -9.21
N ASP A 67 20.53 -17.69 -10.27
CA ASP A 67 20.95 -16.28 -10.30
C ASP A 67 20.19 -15.44 -9.24
N LEU A 68 18.88 -15.66 -9.07
CA LEU A 68 18.08 -14.96 -8.06
C LEU A 68 18.49 -15.31 -6.63
N ILE A 69 18.64 -16.60 -6.34
CA ILE A 69 19.09 -17.06 -5.01
C ILE A 69 20.48 -16.52 -4.70
N ALA A 70 21.39 -16.56 -5.68
CA ALA A 70 22.75 -16.05 -5.51
C ALA A 70 22.76 -14.53 -5.24
N ALA A 71 21.91 -13.76 -5.92
CA ALA A 71 21.78 -12.32 -5.71
C ALA A 71 21.25 -11.98 -4.31
N GLU A 72 20.19 -12.65 -3.85
CA GLU A 72 19.66 -12.45 -2.50
C GLU A 72 20.67 -12.83 -1.41
N LEU A 73 21.38 -13.95 -1.59
CA LEU A 73 22.44 -14.36 -0.67
C LEU A 73 23.60 -13.38 -0.66
N ALA A 74 23.97 -12.80 -1.81
CA ALA A 74 25.00 -11.77 -1.87
C ALA A 74 24.58 -10.47 -1.17
N GLN A 75 23.30 -10.11 -1.27
CA GLN A 75 22.76 -8.91 -0.65
C GLN A 75 22.57 -9.05 0.87
N HIS A 76 22.06 -10.19 1.32
CA HIS A 76 21.62 -10.37 2.70
C HIS A 76 22.51 -11.31 3.53
N GLY A 77 23.38 -12.11 2.90
CA GLY A 77 24.21 -13.14 3.55
C GLY A 77 23.44 -14.37 4.01
N ARG A 78 22.11 -14.28 4.14
CA ARG A 78 21.18 -15.37 4.45
C ARG A 78 19.90 -15.24 3.64
N LEU A 79 19.27 -16.37 3.34
CA LEU A 79 18.02 -16.41 2.58
C LEU A 79 17.06 -17.48 3.13
N HIS A 80 15.81 -17.08 3.39
CA HIS A 80 14.69 -18.00 3.60
C HIS A 80 13.83 -18.09 2.35
N LEU A 81 13.69 -19.30 1.82
CA LEU A 81 12.82 -19.62 0.70
C LEU A 81 11.49 -20.17 1.20
N HIS A 82 10.40 -19.46 0.96
CA HIS A 82 9.04 -19.86 1.30
C HIS A 82 8.40 -20.54 0.10
N LEU A 83 8.39 -21.87 0.09
CA LEU A 83 7.89 -22.66 -1.03
C LEU A 83 6.42 -23.01 -0.78
N SER A 84 5.51 -22.33 -1.49
CA SER A 84 4.07 -22.56 -1.36
C SER A 84 3.70 -24.03 -1.52
N ARG A 85 2.77 -24.51 -0.69
CA ARG A 85 2.16 -25.84 -0.79
C ARG A 85 1.54 -26.16 -2.16
N ALA A 86 1.24 -25.13 -2.96
CA ALA A 86 0.69 -25.30 -4.31
C ALA A 86 1.75 -25.71 -5.36
N LEU A 87 3.05 -25.62 -5.04
CA LEU A 87 4.11 -26.09 -5.92
C LEU A 87 4.07 -27.62 -6.09
N SER A 88 4.60 -28.13 -7.20
CA SER A 88 4.68 -29.56 -7.41
C SER A 88 5.74 -30.20 -6.50
N GLN A 89 5.59 -31.49 -6.23
CA GLN A 89 6.41 -32.25 -5.28
C GLN A 89 7.92 -32.09 -5.50
N VAL A 90 8.38 -32.01 -6.76
CA VAL A 90 9.79 -31.83 -7.12
C VAL A 90 10.42 -30.54 -6.57
N TRP A 91 9.62 -29.48 -6.34
CA TRP A 91 10.10 -28.25 -5.70
C TRP A 91 10.41 -28.48 -4.22
N HIS A 92 9.60 -29.30 -3.55
CA HIS A 92 9.78 -29.59 -2.14
C HIS A 92 10.88 -30.64 -1.90
N GLU A 93 11.12 -31.53 -2.86
CA GLU A 93 12.20 -32.52 -2.79
C GLU A 93 13.59 -31.93 -3.11
N CYS A 94 13.65 -30.77 -3.75
CA CYS A 94 14.90 -30.13 -4.12
C CYS A 94 15.74 -29.78 -2.86
N PRO A 95 17.00 -30.23 -2.78
CA PRO A 95 17.87 -29.99 -1.62
C PRO A 95 18.64 -28.67 -1.77
N TYR A 96 17.94 -27.53 -1.80
CA TYR A 96 18.52 -26.21 -2.00
C TYR A 96 19.72 -25.93 -1.08
N GLU A 97 19.60 -26.34 0.19
CA GLU A 97 20.57 -26.12 1.25
C GLU A 97 21.90 -26.89 1.02
N TRP A 98 21.85 -27.94 0.19
CA TRP A 98 22.99 -28.83 -0.08
C TRP A 98 23.90 -28.30 -1.19
N LEU A 99 23.41 -27.32 -1.95
CA LEU A 99 24.17 -26.67 -3.01
C LEU A 99 25.27 -25.78 -2.43
N THR A 100 26.14 -25.28 -3.32
CA THR A 100 27.24 -24.40 -2.94
C THR A 100 27.17 -23.06 -3.67
N GLN A 101 27.65 -22.01 -3.00
CA GLN A 101 27.94 -20.71 -3.62
C GLN A 101 29.41 -20.41 -3.39
N THR A 102 30.17 -20.13 -4.46
CA THR A 102 31.63 -19.92 -4.37
C THR A 102 32.38 -21.06 -3.65
N GLY A 103 31.90 -22.30 -3.80
CA GLY A 103 32.48 -23.51 -3.20
C GLY A 103 32.17 -23.72 -1.71
N LYS A 104 31.39 -22.83 -1.08
CA LYS A 104 30.88 -22.96 0.29
C LYS A 104 29.48 -23.57 0.29
N PRO A 105 29.18 -24.57 1.15
CA PRO A 105 27.83 -25.10 1.31
C PRO A 105 26.83 -24.03 1.77
N LEU A 106 25.58 -24.16 1.33
CA LEU A 106 24.51 -23.24 1.68
C LEU A 106 23.81 -23.58 3.00
N PHE A 107 24.03 -24.74 3.60
CA PHE A 107 23.55 -25.04 4.94
C PHE A 107 23.90 -23.92 5.93
N GLY A 108 22.90 -23.44 6.66
CA GLY A 108 23.08 -22.31 7.58
C GLY A 108 23.14 -20.94 6.90
N ALA A 109 23.18 -20.85 5.58
CA ALA A 109 23.01 -19.61 4.81
C ALA A 109 21.65 -19.55 4.10
N LEU A 110 21.17 -20.70 3.61
CA LEU A 110 19.86 -20.87 2.98
C LEU A 110 19.04 -21.86 3.79
N LEU A 111 17.77 -21.55 3.99
CA LEU A 111 16.77 -22.47 4.52
C LEU A 111 15.54 -22.45 3.62
N ALA A 112 15.08 -23.63 3.18
CA ALA A 112 13.83 -23.75 2.43
C ALA A 112 12.71 -24.25 3.35
N GLU A 113 11.71 -23.40 3.53
CA GLU A 113 10.44 -23.70 4.17
C GLU A 113 9.51 -24.37 3.14
N ARG A 114 9.36 -25.69 3.25
CA ARG A 114 8.63 -26.51 2.27
C ARG A 114 7.17 -26.63 2.64
N TYR A 115 6.29 -26.64 1.65
CA TYR A 115 4.83 -26.64 1.84
C TYR A 115 4.37 -25.48 2.74
N ALA A 116 5.02 -24.32 2.62
CA ALA A 116 4.62 -23.11 3.31
C ALA A 116 3.15 -22.80 2.95
N PRO A 117 2.29 -22.50 3.94
CA PRO A 117 0.91 -22.14 3.66
C PRO A 117 0.87 -20.87 2.81
N THR A 118 0.01 -20.87 1.78
CA THR A 118 -0.16 -19.68 0.92
C THR A 118 -0.84 -18.53 1.66
N GLU A 119 -1.60 -18.81 2.73
CA GLU A 119 -2.28 -17.79 3.50
C GLU A 119 -1.36 -17.16 4.55
N THR A 120 -1.28 -15.83 4.57
CA THR A 120 -0.63 -15.00 5.60
C THR A 120 -1.36 -15.01 6.94
N ARG A 121 -2.04 -16.10 7.29
CA ARG A 121 -2.74 -16.22 8.57
C ARG A 121 -1.71 -16.09 9.70
N PRO A 122 -2.02 -15.37 10.79
CA PRO A 122 -1.15 -15.34 11.95
C PRO A 122 -1.08 -16.73 12.59
N LEU A 123 0.07 -17.05 13.20
CA LEU A 123 0.26 -18.24 14.01
C LEU A 123 0.49 -17.82 15.45
N SER A 124 -0.41 -18.21 16.34
CA SER A 124 -0.22 -17.99 17.77
C SER A 124 0.94 -18.84 18.28
N PRO A 125 1.78 -18.31 19.19
CA PRO A 125 2.84 -19.10 19.80
C PRO A 125 2.25 -20.26 20.60
N VAL A 126 3.02 -21.33 20.74
CA VAL A 126 2.66 -22.49 21.54
C VAL A 126 2.79 -22.12 23.02
N ASP A 127 1.78 -22.44 23.82
CA ASP A 127 1.83 -22.24 25.26
C ASP A 127 3.00 -23.07 25.87
N PRO A 128 3.96 -22.42 26.57
CA PRO A 128 5.08 -23.10 27.23
C PRO A 128 4.67 -24.19 28.23
N ALA A 129 3.43 -24.16 28.74
CA ALA A 129 2.91 -25.18 29.64
C ALA A 129 2.58 -26.51 28.93
N ARG A 130 2.46 -26.52 27.59
CA ARG A 130 2.16 -27.75 26.86
C ARG A 130 3.35 -28.71 26.87
N PRO A 131 3.13 -30.00 27.18
CA PRO A 131 4.21 -30.97 27.30
C PRO A 131 4.81 -31.33 25.93
N ILE A 132 6.06 -31.79 25.95
CA ILE A 132 6.74 -32.38 24.80
C ILE A 132 6.79 -33.88 25.02
N LEU A 133 6.44 -34.67 24.00
CA LEU A 133 6.45 -36.12 24.05
C LEU A 133 7.45 -36.70 23.05
N ILE A 134 8.27 -37.64 23.48
CA ILE A 134 9.16 -38.45 22.63
C ILE A 134 8.63 -39.88 22.61
N LEU A 135 8.36 -40.37 21.41
CA LEU A 135 8.09 -41.77 21.12
C LEU A 135 9.39 -42.42 20.65
N ASN A 136 10.03 -43.20 21.53
CA ASN A 136 11.27 -43.90 21.21
C ASN A 136 10.96 -45.35 20.82
N LEU A 137 10.97 -45.63 19.51
CA LEU A 137 10.67 -46.94 18.94
C LEU A 137 11.92 -47.78 18.66
N LEU A 138 13.11 -47.27 19.00
CA LEU A 138 14.37 -48.01 18.88
C LEU A 138 14.44 -49.17 19.88
N GLY A 139 15.20 -50.21 19.52
CA GLY A 139 15.47 -51.33 20.41
C GLY A 139 16.35 -50.88 21.59
N ALA A 140 16.15 -51.48 22.77
CA ALA A 140 16.96 -51.16 23.96
C ALA A 140 18.45 -51.54 23.81
N ASP A 141 18.77 -52.37 22.81
CA ASP A 141 20.10 -52.82 22.43
C ASP A 141 20.82 -51.89 21.44
N GLU A 142 20.16 -50.83 20.96
CA GLU A 142 20.82 -49.82 20.13
C GLU A 142 21.96 -49.12 20.89
N PRO A 143 23.15 -48.98 20.28
CA PRO A 143 24.33 -48.45 20.96
C PRO A 143 24.21 -46.96 21.33
N VAL A 144 23.29 -46.25 20.71
CA VAL A 144 23.01 -44.83 20.96
C VAL A 144 21.51 -44.62 20.91
N GLN A 145 20.93 -44.20 22.02
CA GLN A 145 19.53 -43.76 22.08
C GLN A 145 19.49 -42.23 21.91
N PRO A 146 18.92 -41.69 20.82
CA PRO A 146 18.81 -40.24 20.67
C PRO A 146 18.00 -39.56 21.78
N ALA A 147 17.09 -40.30 22.41
CA ALA A 147 16.30 -39.87 23.56
C ALA A 147 17.17 -39.55 24.80
N ASP A 148 18.30 -40.23 24.99
CA ASP A 148 19.20 -40.00 26.15
C ASP A 148 19.89 -38.62 26.12
N GLY A 149 19.94 -37.98 24.96
CA GLY A 149 20.51 -36.64 24.81
C GLY A 149 19.59 -35.51 25.30
N VAL A 150 18.37 -35.83 25.72
CA VAL A 150 17.34 -34.85 26.06
C VAL A 150 17.43 -34.48 27.55
N PRO A 151 17.47 -33.18 27.91
CA PRO A 151 17.56 -32.77 29.31
C PRO A 151 16.37 -33.22 30.17
N ASP A 152 16.66 -33.63 31.41
CA ASP A 152 15.67 -34.09 32.39
C ASP A 152 14.58 -33.05 32.72
N GLY A 153 13.38 -33.54 33.04
CA GLY A 153 12.28 -32.75 33.64
C GLY A 153 11.44 -31.91 32.66
N VAL A 154 11.77 -31.95 31.36
CA VAL A 154 11.15 -31.12 30.33
C VAL A 154 10.28 -31.96 29.38
N THR A 155 10.62 -33.22 29.16
CA THR A 155 10.05 -34.04 28.10
C THR A 155 9.62 -35.40 28.65
N GLN A 156 8.43 -35.87 28.25
CA GLN A 156 8.01 -37.24 28.53
C GLN A 156 8.57 -38.17 27.46
N ILE A 157 9.18 -39.27 27.86
CA ILE A 157 9.74 -40.29 26.95
C ILE A 157 8.96 -41.58 27.13
N LEU A 158 8.49 -42.16 26.01
CA LEU A 158 7.85 -43.47 25.96
C LEU A 158 8.73 -44.43 25.17
N ASP A 159 9.30 -45.40 25.85
CA ASP A 159 10.21 -46.39 25.26
C ASP A 159 9.48 -47.66 24.83
N GLY A 160 9.72 -48.05 23.59
CA GLY A 160 9.24 -49.28 23.00
C GLY A 160 7.78 -49.25 22.53
N ARG A 161 7.49 -50.10 21.54
CA ARG A 161 6.19 -50.17 20.87
C ARG A 161 5.00 -50.30 21.82
N ALA A 162 5.08 -51.17 22.83
CA ALA A 162 3.94 -51.44 23.70
C ALA A 162 3.50 -50.20 24.50
N ALA A 163 4.44 -49.41 25.00
CA ALA A 163 4.14 -48.17 25.73
C ALA A 163 3.60 -47.09 24.78
N VAL A 164 4.20 -46.95 23.60
CA VAL A 164 3.78 -46.01 22.55
C VAL A 164 2.37 -46.32 22.06
N ASP A 165 2.10 -47.56 21.64
CA ASP A 165 0.79 -47.98 21.13
C ASP A 165 -0.29 -47.84 22.21
N HIS A 166 0.01 -48.19 23.47
CA HIS A 166 -0.92 -48.01 24.58
C HIS A 166 -1.29 -46.54 24.80
N TYR A 167 -0.29 -45.64 24.80
CA TYR A 167 -0.53 -44.21 24.97
C TYR A 167 -1.37 -43.64 23.81
N LEU A 168 -1.01 -43.95 22.56
CA LEU A 168 -1.72 -43.45 21.38
C LEU A 168 -3.15 -43.99 21.28
N GLN A 169 -3.41 -45.21 21.77
CA GLN A 169 -4.77 -45.76 21.84
C GLN A 169 -5.67 -45.05 22.86
N GLN A 170 -5.09 -44.41 23.89
CA GLN A 170 -5.83 -43.78 24.99
C GLN A 170 -5.78 -42.25 24.97
N GLY A 171 -4.82 -41.65 24.27
CA GLY A 171 -4.55 -40.21 24.30
C GLY A 171 -4.93 -39.48 23.01
N ASP A 172 -5.26 -38.19 23.18
CA ASP A 172 -5.27 -37.17 22.13
C ASP A 172 -3.93 -36.43 22.20
N VAL A 173 -3.17 -36.42 21.10
CA VAL A 173 -1.83 -35.79 21.03
C VAL A 173 -1.87 -34.32 20.61
N SER A 174 -3.04 -33.79 20.22
CA SER A 174 -3.20 -32.38 19.83
C SER A 174 -2.97 -31.39 20.98
N GLY A 175 -3.12 -31.85 22.23
CA GLY A 175 -2.82 -31.07 23.43
C GLY A 175 -1.32 -30.88 23.72
N LEU A 176 -0.45 -31.63 23.03
CA LEU A 176 1.00 -31.49 23.20
C LEU A 176 1.52 -30.19 22.56
N GLY A 177 2.68 -29.73 23.03
CA GLY A 177 3.43 -28.67 22.37
C GLY A 177 4.18 -29.24 21.17
N ALA A 178 4.85 -30.37 21.35
CA ALA A 178 5.55 -31.08 20.29
C ALA A 178 5.50 -32.60 20.47
N LEU A 179 5.57 -33.32 19.34
CA LEU A 179 5.73 -34.77 19.27
C LEU A 179 7.02 -35.11 18.52
N VAL A 180 7.89 -35.90 19.13
CA VAL A 180 9.12 -36.40 18.49
C VAL A 180 8.99 -37.90 18.30
N VAL A 181 9.23 -38.38 17.08
CA VAL A 181 9.22 -39.81 16.75
C VAL A 181 10.65 -40.23 16.41
N ILE A 182 11.19 -41.17 17.17
CA ILE A 182 12.51 -41.76 16.95
C ILE A 182 12.30 -43.22 16.55
N ALA A 183 12.71 -43.60 15.34
CA ALA A 183 12.51 -44.95 14.82
C ALA A 183 13.58 -45.32 13.80
N HIS A 184 13.69 -46.62 13.48
CA HIS A 184 14.36 -47.03 12.25
C HIS A 184 13.56 -46.61 11.03
N GLY A 185 14.25 -46.43 9.93
CA GLY A 185 13.65 -45.99 8.67
C GLY A 185 13.76 -47.02 7.56
N THR A 186 12.79 -47.07 6.65
CA THR A 186 12.90 -47.85 5.41
C THR A 186 13.53 -47.03 4.28
N GLU A 187 14.36 -47.70 3.47
CA GLU A 187 14.94 -47.15 2.24
C GLU A 187 14.24 -47.67 0.98
N CYS A 188 13.11 -48.36 1.15
CA CYS A 188 12.30 -48.85 0.04
C CYS A 188 11.27 -47.81 -0.38
N ASP A 189 11.28 -47.43 -1.66
CA ASP A 189 10.31 -46.51 -2.22
C ASP A 189 8.88 -47.08 -2.11
N GLY A 190 7.93 -46.28 -1.63
CA GLY A 190 6.52 -46.65 -1.52
C GLY A 190 6.13 -47.40 -0.24
N GLU A 191 7.07 -47.68 0.67
CA GLU A 191 6.77 -48.22 2.00
C GLU A 191 6.57 -47.11 3.04
N HIS A 192 5.89 -47.43 4.14
CA HIS A 192 5.75 -46.52 5.28
C HIS A 192 7.12 -46.26 5.93
N PRO A 193 7.43 -45.01 6.31
CA PRO A 193 8.79 -44.61 6.61
C PRO A 193 9.37 -45.26 7.86
N PHE A 194 8.57 -45.69 8.83
CA PHE A 194 9.05 -46.18 10.12
C PHE A 194 9.07 -47.70 10.19
N LEU A 195 10.20 -48.25 10.62
CA LEU A 195 10.41 -49.66 10.91
C LEU A 195 10.62 -49.86 12.41
N LEU A 196 10.05 -50.95 12.90
CA LEU A 196 10.28 -51.47 14.25
C LEU A 196 11.54 -52.34 14.29
N PRO A 197 12.07 -52.66 15.49
CA PRO A 197 13.25 -53.52 15.62
C PRO A 197 13.09 -54.92 14.99
N ASP A 198 11.86 -55.40 14.85
CA ASP A 198 11.54 -56.69 14.19
C ASP A 198 11.42 -56.58 12.66
N GLY A 199 11.65 -55.40 12.08
CA GLY A 199 11.55 -55.10 10.66
C GLY A 199 10.13 -54.86 10.16
N SER A 200 9.11 -54.92 11.03
CA SER A 200 7.74 -54.59 10.65
C SER A 200 7.53 -53.08 10.53
N THR A 201 6.59 -52.66 9.67
CA THR A 201 6.27 -51.25 9.49
C THR A 201 5.41 -50.72 10.63
N TRP A 202 5.63 -49.46 11.00
CA TRP A 202 4.82 -48.74 11.98
C TRP A 202 4.35 -47.41 11.40
N GLN A 203 3.17 -46.95 11.85
CA GLN A 203 2.58 -45.70 11.40
C GLN A 203 2.12 -44.90 12.61
N LEU A 204 2.39 -43.59 12.56
CA LEU A 204 1.81 -42.66 13.52
C LEU A 204 0.30 -42.53 13.25
N PRO A 205 -0.58 -42.86 14.23
CA PRO A 205 -2.02 -42.63 14.13
C PRO A 205 -2.29 -41.13 14.09
N VAL A 206 -3.03 -40.67 13.08
CA VAL A 206 -3.31 -39.25 12.80
C VAL A 206 -4.80 -38.89 12.99
N ASP A 207 -5.64 -39.90 13.23
CA ASP A 207 -7.10 -39.79 13.36
C ASP A 207 -7.56 -38.98 14.58
N ARG A 208 -6.64 -38.63 15.48
CA ARG A 208 -6.92 -37.96 16.75
C ARG A 208 -6.31 -36.56 16.87
N GLY A 209 -5.91 -35.97 15.74
CA GLY A 209 -5.24 -34.67 15.69
C GLY A 209 -3.76 -34.75 16.05
N LEU A 210 -3.00 -33.72 15.68
CA LEU A 210 -1.56 -33.62 15.87
C LEU A 210 -1.18 -32.36 16.65
N PRO A 211 -0.06 -32.37 17.41
CA PRO A 211 0.46 -31.14 17.97
C PRO A 211 1.03 -30.22 16.88
N PRO A 212 1.21 -28.92 17.19
CA PRO A 212 1.68 -27.96 16.21
C PRO A 212 3.09 -28.28 15.68
N LEU A 213 3.98 -28.86 16.49
CA LEU A 213 5.30 -29.30 16.05
C LEU A 213 5.43 -30.82 16.07
N VAL A 214 5.82 -31.41 14.94
CA VAL A 214 6.22 -32.82 14.85
C VAL A 214 7.67 -32.92 14.38
N ILE A 215 8.49 -33.73 15.04
CA ILE A 215 9.89 -33.99 14.67
C ILE A 215 10.05 -35.48 14.38
N LEU A 216 10.40 -35.82 13.15
CA LEU A 216 10.68 -37.18 12.72
C LEU A 216 12.19 -37.40 12.70
N LEU A 217 12.66 -38.42 13.41
CA LEU A 217 14.06 -38.84 13.46
C LEU A 217 14.15 -40.31 13.07
N ALA A 218 14.12 -40.55 11.76
CA ALA A 218 14.26 -41.87 11.15
C ALA A 218 15.10 -41.77 9.87
N CYS A 219 15.61 -42.89 9.37
CA CYS A 219 16.25 -42.92 8.05
C CYS A 219 15.19 -42.74 6.95
N GLY A 220 15.47 -41.86 6.00
CA GLY A 220 14.65 -41.68 4.81
C GLY A 220 15.35 -42.20 3.55
N THR A 221 14.57 -42.40 2.51
CA THR A 221 15.09 -42.57 1.15
C THR A 221 15.69 -41.26 0.65
N ASP A 222 16.61 -41.37 -0.31
CA ASP A 222 17.14 -40.21 -1.04
C ASP A 222 16.11 -39.61 -2.02
N THR A 223 15.01 -40.32 -2.23
CA THR A 223 13.85 -39.95 -3.04
C THR A 223 12.79 -39.20 -2.22
N GLY A 224 12.93 -39.14 -0.88
CA GLY A 224 12.06 -38.34 -0.02
C GLY A 224 10.79 -39.03 0.52
N ASN A 225 10.83 -40.30 0.91
CA ASN A 225 9.67 -40.95 1.57
C ASN A 225 9.18 -40.19 2.82
N LEU A 226 10.10 -39.61 3.60
CA LEU A 226 9.79 -38.74 4.75
C LEU A 226 9.23 -37.37 4.35
N VAL A 227 9.47 -36.89 3.12
CA VAL A 227 8.84 -35.67 2.58
C VAL A 227 7.35 -35.91 2.38
N ILE A 228 6.98 -37.09 1.87
CA ILE A 228 5.58 -37.49 1.68
C ILE A 228 4.87 -37.58 3.04
N ASP A 229 5.51 -38.22 4.03
CA ASP A 229 4.92 -38.34 5.36
C ASP A 229 4.84 -36.99 6.08
N ALA A 230 5.85 -36.12 5.96
CA ALA A 230 5.78 -34.76 6.48
C ALA A 230 4.60 -33.97 5.89
N ARG A 231 4.36 -34.09 4.58
CA ARG A 231 3.17 -33.49 3.95
C ARG A 231 1.88 -34.06 4.52
N ARG A 232 1.77 -35.38 4.69
CA ARG A 232 0.60 -36.02 5.30
C ARG A 232 0.33 -35.47 6.71
N LEU A 233 1.36 -35.34 7.54
CA LEU A 233 1.24 -34.80 8.89
C LEU A 233 0.79 -33.33 8.91
N LEU A 234 1.24 -32.52 7.96
CA LEU A 234 0.72 -31.15 7.79
C LEU A 234 -0.76 -31.17 7.39
N ASP A 235 -1.16 -32.08 6.50
CA ASP A 235 -2.55 -32.24 6.06
C ASP A 235 -3.46 -32.70 7.21
N ASP A 236 -2.91 -33.47 8.15
CA ASP A 236 -3.58 -33.99 9.35
C ASP A 236 -3.54 -33.03 10.55
N GLY A 237 -3.01 -31.81 10.38
CA GLY A 237 -3.15 -30.71 11.33
C GLY A 237 -1.88 -30.27 12.07
N ALA A 238 -0.71 -30.85 11.77
CA ALA A 238 0.55 -30.28 12.23
C ALA A 238 0.80 -28.91 11.56
N VAL A 239 1.40 -27.97 12.29
CA VAL A 239 1.78 -26.65 11.76
C VAL A 239 3.18 -26.69 11.14
N THR A 240 4.07 -27.43 11.79
CA THR A 240 5.48 -27.54 11.44
C THR A 240 5.91 -28.98 11.59
N VAL A 241 6.60 -29.51 10.58
CA VAL A 241 7.24 -30.82 10.63
C VAL A 241 8.72 -30.67 10.33
N LEU A 242 9.57 -31.25 11.17
CA LEU A 242 10.98 -31.42 10.89
C LEU A 242 11.24 -32.87 10.52
N ALA A 243 11.79 -33.12 9.34
CA ALA A 243 12.10 -34.48 8.91
C ALA A 243 13.41 -34.51 8.11
N PRO A 244 14.20 -35.58 8.25
CA PRO A 244 15.45 -35.73 7.51
C PRO A 244 15.20 -36.12 6.06
N LEU A 245 16.06 -35.63 5.17
CA LEU A 245 16.25 -36.19 3.83
C LEU A 245 17.52 -37.06 3.83
N GLY A 246 17.36 -38.38 3.68
CA GLY A 246 18.45 -39.34 3.75
C GLY A 246 18.68 -39.92 5.16
N ARG A 247 19.94 -40.19 5.52
CA ARG A 247 20.29 -41.07 6.67
C ARG A 247 20.94 -40.30 7.83
N PRO A 248 20.17 -39.76 8.79
CA PRO A 248 20.75 -39.17 9.99
C PRO A 248 21.41 -40.25 10.84
N CYS A 249 22.58 -39.96 11.42
CA CYS A 249 23.18 -40.88 12.40
C CYS A 249 22.56 -40.67 13.80
N PRO A 250 22.44 -41.72 14.62
CA PRO A 250 21.86 -41.61 15.98
C PRO A 250 22.54 -40.53 16.85
N ASN A 251 23.87 -40.43 16.80
CA ASN A 251 24.62 -39.37 17.50
C ASN A 251 24.23 -37.96 17.03
N GLY A 252 23.99 -37.79 15.72
CA GLY A 252 23.58 -36.51 15.14
C GLY A 252 22.15 -36.15 15.55
N ALA A 253 21.25 -37.13 15.60
CA ALA A 253 19.88 -36.97 16.10
C ALA A 253 19.86 -36.59 17.59
N ALA A 254 20.67 -37.27 18.42
CA ALA A 254 20.80 -36.98 19.85
C ALA A 254 21.27 -35.54 20.08
N ARG A 255 22.34 -35.12 19.38
CA ARG A 255 22.87 -33.75 19.47
C ARG A 255 21.88 -32.71 18.97
N PHE A 256 21.15 -33.00 17.90
CA PHE A 256 20.11 -32.11 17.40
C PHE A 256 19.03 -31.90 18.46
N LEU A 257 18.48 -32.96 19.06
CA LEU A 257 17.46 -32.84 20.11
C LEU A 257 17.98 -32.09 21.34
N ALA A 258 19.20 -32.40 21.78
CA ALA A 258 19.85 -31.77 22.93
C ALA A 258 20.00 -30.25 22.76
N SER A 259 20.22 -29.77 21.52
CA SER A 259 20.34 -28.35 21.20
C SER A 259 18.98 -27.71 20.88
N PHE A 260 18.11 -28.42 20.17
CA PHE A 260 16.86 -27.88 19.64
C PHE A 260 15.82 -27.64 20.74
N LEU A 261 15.52 -28.65 21.56
CA LEU A 261 14.41 -28.59 22.51
C LEU A 261 14.58 -27.48 23.57
N PRO A 262 15.78 -27.26 24.17
CA PRO A 262 15.98 -26.17 25.12
C PRO A 262 15.76 -24.79 24.50
N ARG A 263 16.21 -24.58 23.27
CA ARG A 263 16.05 -23.30 22.57
C ARG A 263 14.61 -23.02 22.18
N TRP A 264 13.92 -24.04 21.68
CA TRP A 264 12.50 -23.90 21.32
C TRP A 264 11.64 -23.61 22.55
N ARG A 265 11.92 -24.26 23.69
CA ARG A 265 11.32 -23.94 25.00
C ARG A 265 11.64 -22.53 25.49
N ALA A 266 12.83 -22.01 25.20
CA ALA A 266 13.20 -20.64 25.51
C ALA A 266 12.51 -19.60 24.60
N GLY A 267 11.83 -20.06 23.55
CA GLY A 267 11.00 -19.25 22.66
C GLY A 267 11.69 -18.79 21.37
N ASP A 268 12.80 -19.43 21.01
CA ASP A 268 13.37 -19.30 19.66
C ASP A 268 12.43 -19.96 18.62
N CYS A 269 12.40 -19.40 17.40
CA CYS A 269 11.65 -19.96 16.28
C CYS A 269 12.31 -21.24 15.74
N VAL A 270 11.50 -22.18 15.23
CA VAL A 270 11.99 -23.45 14.67
C VAL A 270 13.05 -23.21 13.57
N ASP A 271 12.80 -22.26 12.67
CA ASP A 271 13.70 -21.92 11.57
C ASP A 271 15.05 -21.37 12.05
N ASP A 272 15.05 -20.47 13.02
CA ASP A 272 16.25 -19.90 13.64
C ASP A 272 17.11 -20.97 14.32
N ILE A 273 16.46 -21.90 15.03
CA ILE A 273 17.15 -23.00 15.71
C ILE A 273 17.78 -23.93 14.67
N LEU A 274 17.02 -24.32 13.64
CA LEU A 274 17.50 -25.22 12.60
C LEU A 274 18.66 -24.58 11.81
N LEU A 275 18.52 -23.33 11.39
CA LEU A 275 19.55 -22.59 10.66
C LEU A 275 20.85 -22.49 11.49
N ALA A 276 20.74 -22.24 12.79
CA ALA A 276 21.88 -22.19 13.69
C ALA A 276 22.52 -23.59 13.87
N ALA A 277 21.72 -24.64 14.05
CA ALA A 277 22.22 -26.02 14.19
C ALA A 277 22.97 -26.48 12.93
N GLN A 278 22.52 -26.04 11.74
CA GLN A 278 23.18 -26.34 10.47
C GLN A 278 24.54 -25.65 10.27
N ARG A 279 24.87 -24.62 11.08
CA ARG A 279 26.15 -23.89 11.02
C ARG A 279 27.26 -24.53 11.86
N GLU A 280 26.92 -25.37 12.82
CA GLU A 280 27.91 -25.90 13.75
C GLU A 280 28.98 -26.73 12.99
N PRO A 281 30.29 -26.44 13.17
CA PRO A 281 31.36 -27.12 12.44
C PRO A 281 31.36 -28.64 12.59
N ASP A 282 30.92 -29.10 13.76
CA ASP A 282 30.80 -30.51 14.14
C ASP A 282 29.37 -31.06 14.00
N ALA A 283 28.46 -30.38 13.27
CA ALA A 283 27.12 -30.90 12.95
C ALA A 283 27.26 -32.16 12.08
N GLY A 284 27.72 -33.25 12.65
CA GLY A 284 28.10 -34.48 11.95
C GLY A 284 26.88 -35.06 11.27
N ARG A 285 26.68 -34.75 9.99
CA ARG A 285 25.59 -35.23 9.13
C ARG A 285 24.15 -35.10 9.69
N GLY A 286 23.91 -34.65 10.92
CA GLY A 286 22.59 -34.70 11.57
C GLY A 286 21.71 -33.54 11.15
N ALA A 287 21.91 -32.37 11.75
CA ALA A 287 21.07 -31.18 11.49
C ALA A 287 21.07 -30.72 10.02
N CYS A 288 22.17 -30.94 9.28
CA CYS A 288 22.22 -30.63 7.85
C CYS A 288 21.31 -31.53 6.99
N LEU A 289 20.86 -32.67 7.48
CA LEU A 289 19.88 -33.50 6.76
C LEU A 289 18.45 -33.16 7.14
N ILE A 290 18.23 -32.41 8.23
CA ILE A 290 16.89 -32.05 8.72
C ILE A 290 16.35 -30.89 7.89
N HIS A 291 15.20 -31.11 7.27
CA HIS A 291 14.49 -30.14 6.47
C HIS A 291 13.24 -29.63 7.21
N LEU A 292 12.87 -28.40 6.90
CA LEU A 292 11.70 -27.72 7.45
C LEU A 292 10.50 -27.86 6.49
N PHE A 293 9.38 -28.34 7.03
CA PHE A 293 8.09 -28.40 6.35
C PHE A 293 7.03 -27.65 7.18
N GLY A 294 6.08 -26.97 6.51
CA GLY A 294 5.12 -26.11 7.18
C GLY A 294 5.76 -24.80 7.61
N ARG A 295 5.36 -24.23 8.75
CA ARG A 295 5.82 -22.89 9.18
C ARG A 295 7.11 -22.89 9.98
N GLY A 296 8.10 -22.08 9.58
CA GLY A 296 9.36 -21.94 10.30
C GLY A 296 9.29 -21.08 11.57
N ASP A 297 8.35 -20.14 11.61
CA ASP A 297 8.22 -19.13 12.66
C ASP A 297 7.49 -19.62 13.93
N LEU A 298 7.15 -20.91 14.01
CA LEU A 298 6.58 -21.53 15.20
C LEU A 298 7.55 -21.44 16.39
N ARG A 299 7.06 -21.02 17.56
CA ARG A 299 7.85 -20.92 18.79
C ARG A 299 7.00 -21.14 20.03
N MET A 300 7.62 -21.50 21.17
CA MET A 300 6.93 -21.50 22.46
C MET A 300 7.01 -20.13 23.13
N SER A 301 5.88 -19.55 23.53
CA SER A 301 5.88 -18.26 24.23
C SER A 301 4.55 -17.95 24.87
N PRO A 302 4.52 -17.32 26.06
CA PRO A 302 3.28 -16.85 26.67
C PRO A 302 2.74 -15.58 25.98
N THR A 303 3.59 -14.86 25.25
CA THR A 303 3.26 -13.60 24.59
C THR A 303 3.41 -13.70 23.08
N ALA A 304 2.38 -13.31 22.35
CA ALA A 304 2.42 -13.15 20.90
C ALA A 304 3.18 -11.88 20.50
N ARG A 305 3.93 -11.94 19.40
CA ARG A 305 4.54 -10.79 18.72
C ARG A 305 3.53 -10.20 17.71
N HIS A 306 3.70 -8.95 17.29
CA HIS A 306 2.75 -8.29 16.38
C HIS A 306 2.43 -9.10 15.11
N TYR A 307 3.44 -9.67 14.43
CA TYR A 307 3.20 -10.47 13.22
C TYR A 307 2.48 -11.81 13.47
N GLU A 308 2.32 -12.22 14.73
CA GLU A 308 1.58 -13.42 15.18
C GLU A 308 0.14 -13.09 15.58
N LEU A 309 -0.21 -11.80 15.66
CA LEU A 309 -1.55 -11.37 16.03
C LEU A 309 -2.50 -11.38 14.82
N PRO A 310 -3.77 -11.76 15.02
CA PRO A 310 -4.87 -11.52 14.08
C PRO A 310 -4.94 -10.09 13.56
N ASP A 311 -5.49 -9.90 12.35
CA ASP A 311 -5.59 -8.59 11.70
C ASP A 311 -6.43 -7.60 12.52
N ASP A 312 -7.54 -8.05 13.10
CA ASP A 312 -8.43 -7.27 13.97
C ASP A 312 -7.73 -6.81 15.25
N VAL A 313 -6.90 -7.67 15.84
CA VAL A 313 -6.10 -7.33 17.03
C VAL A 313 -4.97 -6.35 16.67
N LEU A 314 -4.31 -6.54 15.52
CA LEU A 314 -3.32 -5.58 15.02
C LEU A 314 -3.93 -4.21 14.74
N ALA A 315 -5.11 -4.20 14.12
CA ALA A 315 -5.84 -2.99 13.83
C ALA A 315 -6.24 -2.26 15.11
N ALA A 316 -6.70 -2.96 16.15
CA ALA A 316 -6.98 -2.37 17.46
C ALA A 316 -5.73 -1.68 18.05
N PHE A 317 -4.58 -2.37 18.07
CA PHE A 317 -3.32 -1.78 18.54
C PHE A 317 -2.86 -0.59 17.68
N ALA A 318 -3.02 -0.66 16.36
CA ALA A 318 -2.70 0.43 15.45
C ALA A 318 -3.60 1.66 15.71
N THR A 319 -4.90 1.45 15.92
CA THR A 319 -5.85 2.52 16.29
C THR A 319 -5.47 3.19 17.60
N ASP A 320 -4.93 2.43 18.56
CA ASP A 320 -4.39 2.94 19.83
C ASP A 320 -3.01 3.61 19.70
N GLY A 321 -2.44 3.66 18.49
CA GLY A 321 -1.19 4.36 18.18
C GLY A 321 0.07 3.47 18.14
N ASP A 322 -0.07 2.14 18.16
CA ASP A 322 1.06 1.22 17.97
C ASP A 322 1.49 1.19 16.49
N GLY A 323 2.54 1.95 16.18
CA GLY A 323 3.10 2.00 14.83
C GLY A 323 3.72 0.68 14.35
N ALA A 324 4.17 -0.21 15.25
CA ALA A 324 4.70 -1.52 14.85
C ALA A 324 3.57 -2.48 14.45
N ALA A 325 2.41 -2.37 15.11
CA ALA A 325 1.20 -3.07 14.71
C ALA A 325 0.71 -2.62 13.32
N LEU A 326 0.69 -1.30 13.08
CA LEU A 326 0.32 -0.74 11.77
C LEU A 326 1.26 -1.22 10.66
N GLU A 327 2.58 -1.19 10.90
CA GLU A 327 3.58 -1.65 9.93
C GLU A 327 3.42 -3.14 9.60
N ALA A 328 3.19 -3.98 10.62
CA ALA A 328 2.95 -5.40 10.43
C ALA A 328 1.68 -5.64 9.60
N LEU A 329 0.62 -4.90 9.87
CA LEU A 329 -0.64 -4.99 9.14
C LEU A 329 -0.47 -4.62 7.66
N ILE A 330 0.15 -3.49 7.37
CA ILE A 330 0.39 -2.99 6.00
C ILE A 330 1.22 -3.99 5.17
N ASN A 331 2.33 -4.48 5.72
CA ASN A 331 3.19 -5.44 5.03
C ASN A 331 2.45 -6.76 4.77
N ARG A 332 1.63 -7.22 5.72
CA ARG A 332 0.80 -8.43 5.58
C ARG A 332 -0.25 -8.28 4.49
N LEU A 333 -0.99 -7.16 4.46
CA LEU A 333 -1.98 -6.87 3.42
C LEU A 333 -1.33 -6.81 2.02
N THR A 334 -0.14 -6.20 1.93
CA THR A 334 0.62 -6.14 0.67
C THR A 334 0.94 -7.55 0.14
N LEU A 335 1.54 -8.42 0.96
CA LEU A 335 1.87 -9.79 0.55
C LEU A 335 0.62 -10.59 0.19
N ARG A 336 -0.49 -10.43 0.94
CA ARG A 336 -1.77 -11.08 0.66
C ARG A 336 -2.31 -10.75 -0.73
N CYS A 337 -2.24 -9.49 -1.17
CA CYS A 337 -2.65 -9.11 -2.52
C CYS A 337 -1.85 -9.86 -3.59
N PHE A 338 -0.51 -9.91 -3.46
CA PHE A 338 0.33 -10.63 -4.42
C PHE A 338 0.06 -12.13 -4.45
N GLN A 339 -0.11 -12.77 -3.29
CA GLN A 339 -0.36 -14.22 -3.19
C GLN A 339 -1.74 -14.61 -3.74
N SER A 340 -2.75 -13.74 -3.58
CA SER A 340 -4.11 -13.98 -4.07
C SER A 340 -4.33 -13.53 -5.53
N GLY A 341 -3.31 -12.92 -6.16
CA GLY A 341 -3.44 -12.33 -7.49
C GLY A 341 -4.42 -11.13 -7.53
N GLN A 342 -4.69 -10.53 -6.37
CA GLN A 342 -5.51 -9.33 -6.28
C GLN A 342 -4.68 -8.08 -6.56
N GLU A 343 -5.36 -7.06 -7.06
CA GLU A 343 -4.77 -5.76 -7.29
C GLU A 343 -4.39 -5.07 -5.98
N LEU A 344 -3.26 -4.37 -5.97
CA LEU A 344 -2.69 -3.80 -4.73
C LEU A 344 -3.56 -2.70 -4.12
N ASP A 345 -4.45 -2.07 -4.87
CA ASP A 345 -5.46 -1.14 -4.32
C ASP A 345 -6.46 -1.80 -3.37
N ARG A 346 -6.59 -3.14 -3.38
CA ARG A 346 -7.38 -3.85 -2.37
C ARG A 346 -6.79 -3.71 -0.97
N ALA A 347 -5.46 -3.62 -0.83
CA ALA A 347 -4.80 -3.44 0.46
C ALA A 347 -5.19 -2.12 1.14
N GLU A 348 -5.43 -1.05 0.37
CA GLU A 348 -5.94 0.22 0.92
C GLU A 348 -7.35 0.06 1.49
N VAL A 349 -8.22 -0.62 0.76
CA VAL A 349 -9.60 -0.89 1.19
C VAL A 349 -9.61 -1.71 2.47
N ASP A 350 -8.87 -2.82 2.50
CA ASP A 350 -8.77 -3.68 3.67
C ASP A 350 -8.18 -2.92 4.89
N LEU A 351 -7.18 -2.06 4.68
CA LEU A 351 -6.61 -1.23 5.76
C LEU A 351 -7.66 -0.28 6.34
N ARG A 352 -8.42 0.42 5.48
CA ARG A 352 -9.47 1.35 5.92
C ARG A 352 -10.58 0.62 6.66
N GLU A 353 -11.03 -0.53 6.15
CA GLU A 353 -12.05 -1.36 6.80
C GLU A 353 -11.59 -1.85 8.19
N LEU A 354 -10.36 -2.34 8.30
CA LEU A 354 -9.81 -2.85 9.56
C LEU A 354 -9.61 -1.75 10.62
N LEU A 355 -9.19 -0.56 10.19
CA LEU A 355 -8.94 0.58 11.09
C LEU A 355 -10.20 1.43 11.33
N ASP A 356 -11.36 1.05 10.79
CA ASP A 356 -12.61 1.80 10.84
C ASP A 356 -12.45 3.26 10.34
N VAL A 357 -11.69 3.43 9.25
CA VAL A 357 -11.42 4.73 8.63
C VAL A 357 -12.34 4.92 7.42
N SER A 358 -13.56 5.39 7.68
CA SER A 358 -14.50 5.77 6.63
C SER A 358 -13.94 6.86 5.71
N TRP A 359 -14.36 6.85 4.44
CA TRP A 359 -14.01 7.85 3.43
C TRP A 359 -14.48 9.27 3.75
N HIS A 360 -15.39 9.45 4.72
CA HIS A 360 -15.89 10.74 5.18
C HIS A 360 -15.39 11.15 6.58
N ASP A 361 -14.63 10.31 7.29
CA ASP A 361 -14.14 10.68 8.62
C ASP A 361 -12.78 11.38 8.54
N GLU A 362 -12.81 12.72 8.38
CA GLU A 362 -11.59 13.55 8.39
C GLU A 362 -10.74 13.36 9.65
N SER A 363 -11.36 13.07 10.81
CA SER A 363 -10.62 12.89 12.05
C SER A 363 -9.85 11.56 12.05
N ALA A 364 -10.48 10.50 11.54
CA ALA A 364 -9.83 9.21 11.35
C ALA A 364 -8.72 9.28 10.30
N GLU A 365 -8.95 9.94 9.16
CA GLU A 365 -7.91 10.13 8.13
C GLU A 365 -6.72 10.94 8.65
N ARG A 366 -6.94 11.99 9.45
CA ARG A 366 -5.86 12.76 10.09
C ARG A 366 -5.04 11.91 11.07
N ARG A 367 -5.69 11.04 11.86
CA ARG A 367 -4.99 10.11 12.76
C ARG A 367 -4.14 9.13 11.96
N LEU A 368 -4.70 8.51 10.93
CA LEU A 368 -3.98 7.59 10.06
C LEU A 368 -2.78 8.29 9.38
N PHE A 369 -2.98 9.49 8.84
CA PHE A 369 -1.91 10.27 8.23
C PHE A 369 -0.73 10.51 9.20
N ALA A 370 -1.01 10.94 10.42
CA ALA A 370 0.02 11.17 11.44
C ALA A 370 0.80 9.89 11.78
N GLN A 371 0.12 8.74 11.85
CA GLN A 371 0.78 7.46 12.09
C GLN A 371 1.68 7.06 10.92
N LEU A 372 1.19 7.17 9.68
CA LEU A 372 1.92 6.81 8.46
C LEU A 372 3.22 7.62 8.31
N GLN A 373 3.15 8.94 8.53
CA GLN A 373 4.31 9.84 8.41
C GLN A 373 5.51 9.40 9.27
N SER A 374 5.26 8.75 10.41
CA SER A 374 6.32 8.33 11.32
C SER A 374 6.95 6.97 10.97
N ARG A 375 6.37 6.21 10.02
CA ARG A 375 6.70 4.79 9.81
C ARG A 375 6.91 4.38 8.37
N SER A 376 6.43 5.14 7.41
CA SER A 376 6.40 4.69 6.01
C SER A 376 7.77 4.38 5.40
N ASP A 377 8.87 4.93 5.93
CA ASP A 377 10.24 4.56 5.54
C ASP A 377 10.67 3.16 5.99
N THR A 378 10.01 2.60 7.00
CA THR A 378 10.30 1.25 7.54
C THR A 378 9.51 0.14 6.84
N LEU A 379 8.56 0.52 5.97
CA LEU A 379 7.75 -0.41 5.20
C LEU A 379 8.56 -1.07 4.08
N TRP A 380 8.10 -2.26 3.66
CA TRP A 380 8.62 -2.90 2.45
C TRP A 380 8.44 -1.99 1.23
N LEU A 381 9.35 -2.09 0.27
CA LEU A 381 9.34 -1.23 -0.91
C LEU A 381 8.02 -1.34 -1.70
N TYR A 382 7.45 -2.55 -1.82
CA TYR A 382 6.13 -2.75 -2.42
C TYR A 382 4.97 -2.26 -1.56
N SER A 383 5.11 -2.23 -0.23
CA SER A 383 4.10 -1.63 0.65
C SER A 383 4.10 -0.10 0.52
N GLN A 384 5.26 0.50 0.33
CA GLN A 384 5.38 1.93 0.04
C GLN A 384 4.69 2.32 -1.28
N ALA A 385 4.55 1.38 -2.24
CA ALA A 385 3.94 1.63 -3.55
C ALA A 385 2.47 2.09 -3.50
N TRP A 386 1.75 1.80 -2.41
CA TRP A 386 0.37 2.23 -2.20
C TRP A 386 0.21 3.11 -0.96
N ILE A 387 1.08 2.97 0.05
CA ILE A 387 1.07 3.82 1.25
C ILE A 387 1.58 5.24 0.98
N ARG A 388 2.71 5.41 0.28
CA ARG A 388 3.26 6.74 -0.02
C ARG A 388 2.31 7.61 -0.87
N PRO A 389 1.63 7.05 -1.88
CA PRO A 389 0.56 7.76 -2.55
C PRO A 389 -0.64 8.08 -1.63
N LEU A 390 -1.01 7.20 -0.71
CA LEU A 390 -2.08 7.49 0.25
C LEU A 390 -1.68 8.65 1.20
N GLU A 391 -0.43 8.68 1.67
CA GLU A 391 0.13 9.83 2.39
C GLU A 391 0.08 11.10 1.55
N ALA A 392 0.33 11.02 0.24
CA ALA A 392 0.18 12.16 -0.66
C ALA A 392 -1.25 12.68 -0.76
N LEU A 393 -2.23 11.77 -0.80
CA LEU A 393 -3.64 12.15 -0.75
C LEU A 393 -3.95 12.91 0.55
N PHE A 394 -3.50 12.40 1.69
CA PHE A 394 -3.71 13.02 3.00
C PHE A 394 -2.94 14.33 3.17
N ALA A 395 -1.69 14.40 2.70
CA ALA A 395 -0.89 15.62 2.71
C ALA A 395 -1.59 16.73 1.90
N GLU A 396 -2.16 16.41 0.73
CA GLU A 396 -2.94 17.37 -0.05
C GLU A 396 -4.16 17.92 0.71
N ALA A 397 -4.80 17.11 1.55
CA ALA A 397 -5.93 17.55 2.36
C ALA A 397 -5.48 18.35 3.59
N PHE A 398 -4.45 17.87 4.30
CA PHE A 398 -4.19 18.26 5.68
C PHE A 398 -2.88 19.02 5.92
N ASP A 399 -1.83 18.77 5.14
CA ASP A 399 -0.52 19.39 5.34
C ASP A 399 0.32 19.47 4.05
N HIS A 400 0.31 20.64 3.39
CA HIS A 400 1.03 20.84 2.13
C HIS A 400 2.56 20.87 2.28
N ARG A 401 3.09 20.97 3.51
CA ARG A 401 4.54 21.04 3.74
C ARG A 401 5.26 19.74 3.40
N CYS A 402 4.54 18.61 3.35
CA CYS A 402 5.10 17.29 3.07
C CYS A 402 5.18 16.94 1.58
N LEU A 403 4.61 17.77 0.70
CA LEU A 403 4.44 17.43 -0.72
C LEU A 403 5.79 17.27 -1.46
N ASP A 404 6.79 18.09 -1.17
CA ASP A 404 8.11 18.02 -1.81
C ASP A 404 8.88 16.75 -1.45
N GLU A 405 8.75 16.30 -0.20
CA GLU A 405 9.31 15.03 0.25
C GLU A 405 8.65 13.85 -0.45
N LEU A 406 7.33 13.86 -0.53
CA LEU A 406 6.57 12.78 -1.19
C LEU A 406 6.87 12.70 -2.70
N LEU A 407 7.09 13.84 -3.38
CA LEU A 407 7.57 13.86 -4.77
C LEU A 407 8.97 13.25 -4.93
N ARG A 408 9.86 13.41 -3.95
CA ARG A 408 11.17 12.74 -3.96
C ARG A 408 11.01 11.23 -3.80
N VAL A 409 10.20 10.80 -2.85
CA VAL A 409 9.91 9.37 -2.61
C VAL A 409 9.32 8.72 -3.85
N ARG A 410 8.38 9.38 -4.53
CA ARG A 410 7.82 8.91 -5.80
C ARG A 410 8.92 8.59 -6.83
N ARG A 411 9.89 9.48 -7.02
CA ARG A 411 11.00 9.26 -7.97
C ARG A 411 11.79 8.02 -7.60
N THR A 412 12.06 7.81 -6.32
CA THR A 412 12.74 6.60 -5.84
C THR A 412 11.95 5.33 -6.17
N LEU A 413 10.63 5.32 -5.98
CA LEU A 413 9.79 4.17 -6.35
C LEU A 413 9.83 3.89 -7.87
N GLU A 414 9.79 4.94 -8.69
CA GLU A 414 9.88 4.84 -10.15
C GLU A 414 11.26 4.35 -10.61
N GLU A 415 12.35 4.84 -10.02
CA GLU A 415 13.74 4.42 -10.30
C GLU A 415 13.97 2.93 -9.98
N HIS A 416 13.31 2.42 -8.93
CA HIS A 416 13.36 1.00 -8.56
C HIS A 416 12.41 0.12 -9.40
N GLY A 417 11.63 0.71 -10.33
CA GLY A 417 10.70 -0.02 -11.18
C GLY A 417 9.55 -0.68 -10.41
N VAL A 418 9.16 -0.11 -9.27
CA VAL A 418 8.08 -0.64 -8.44
C VAL A 418 6.75 -0.43 -9.15
N SER A 419 5.99 -1.52 -9.35
CA SER A 419 4.65 -1.43 -9.93
C SER A 419 3.70 -0.76 -8.94
N MET A 420 3.04 0.31 -9.37
CA MET A 420 2.06 1.05 -8.58
C MET A 420 0.64 0.75 -9.09
N PRO A 421 -0.34 0.54 -8.20
CA PRO A 421 -1.71 0.24 -8.60
C PRO A 421 -2.37 1.44 -9.30
N ALA A 422 -3.30 1.17 -10.23
CA ALA A 422 -3.87 2.22 -11.07
C ALA A 422 -4.49 3.40 -10.29
N PRO A 423 -5.28 3.19 -9.21
CA PRO A 423 -5.90 4.29 -8.50
C PRO A 423 -4.90 5.28 -7.90
N VAL A 424 -3.71 4.85 -7.50
CA VAL A 424 -2.77 5.74 -6.78
C VAL A 424 -2.21 6.87 -7.65
N PHE A 425 -2.30 6.74 -8.97
CA PHE A 425 -1.87 7.81 -9.88
C PHE A 425 -2.69 9.08 -9.73
N HIS A 426 -3.96 9.00 -9.30
CA HIS A 426 -4.72 10.23 -9.02
C HIS A 426 -4.25 10.92 -7.74
N TYR A 427 -3.67 10.19 -6.78
CA TYR A 427 -3.06 10.78 -5.58
C TYR A 427 -1.79 11.56 -5.94
N TRP A 428 -0.92 10.97 -6.77
CA TRP A 428 0.26 11.67 -7.27
C TRP A 428 -0.10 12.88 -8.14
N SER A 429 -1.10 12.71 -9.01
CA SER A 429 -1.60 13.76 -9.88
C SER A 429 -2.07 14.99 -9.08
N LYS A 430 -2.73 14.77 -7.94
CA LYS A 430 -3.13 15.85 -7.03
C LYS A 430 -1.95 16.68 -6.51
N ILE A 431 -0.79 16.08 -6.22
CA ILE A 431 0.39 16.85 -5.81
C ILE A 431 0.89 17.73 -6.97
N ALA A 432 1.00 17.14 -8.17
CA ALA A 432 1.44 17.87 -9.36
C ALA A 432 0.46 19.03 -9.65
N TYR A 433 -0.84 18.76 -9.58
CA TYR A 433 -1.92 19.74 -9.70
C TYR A 433 -1.74 20.91 -8.74
N ARG A 434 -1.50 20.65 -7.44
CA ARG A 434 -1.32 21.71 -6.43
C ARG A 434 -0.10 22.59 -6.66
N ASN A 435 0.91 22.08 -7.35
CA ASN A 435 2.08 22.85 -7.75
C ASN A 435 1.91 23.53 -9.14
N GLY A 436 0.70 23.52 -9.70
CA GLY A 436 0.38 24.05 -11.02
C GLY A 436 1.01 23.27 -12.19
N LEU A 437 1.53 22.07 -11.93
CA LEU A 437 2.19 21.20 -12.91
C LEU A 437 1.14 20.37 -13.68
N TYR A 438 0.17 21.05 -14.30
CA TYR A 438 -0.98 20.43 -14.98
C TYR A 438 -0.60 19.37 -16.01
N THR A 439 0.48 19.57 -16.78
CA THR A 439 0.96 18.57 -17.73
C THR A 439 1.34 17.25 -17.05
N LEU A 440 2.07 17.31 -15.94
CA LEU A 440 2.45 16.13 -15.17
C LEU A 440 1.22 15.49 -14.52
N ALA A 441 0.30 16.30 -13.99
CA ALA A 441 -0.96 15.82 -13.43
C ALA A 441 -1.79 15.04 -14.48
N LEU A 442 -1.90 15.57 -15.71
CA LEU A 442 -2.58 14.89 -16.82
C LEU A 442 -1.86 13.59 -17.24
N GLN A 443 -0.52 13.59 -17.25
CA GLN A 443 0.27 12.39 -17.54
C GLN A 443 0.04 11.28 -16.51
N ASP A 444 -0.03 11.63 -15.22
CA ASP A 444 -0.33 10.67 -14.16
C ASP A 444 -1.71 10.05 -14.32
N VAL A 445 -2.72 10.90 -14.56
CA VAL A 445 -4.10 10.43 -14.80
C VAL A 445 -4.16 9.54 -16.03
N ALA A 446 -3.51 9.91 -17.13
CA ALA A 446 -3.43 9.10 -18.33
C ALA A 446 -2.76 7.74 -18.06
N ARG A 447 -1.66 7.73 -17.29
CA ARG A 447 -0.97 6.50 -16.88
C ARG A 447 -1.86 5.59 -16.02
N GLY A 448 -2.58 6.15 -15.06
CA GLY A 448 -3.52 5.38 -14.23
C GLY A 448 -4.66 4.80 -15.06
N LEU A 449 -5.27 5.61 -15.94
CA LEU A 449 -6.38 5.16 -16.80
C LEU A 449 -5.94 4.09 -17.83
N ALA A 450 -4.67 4.10 -18.25
CA ALA A 450 -4.11 3.07 -19.14
C ALA A 450 -3.95 1.70 -18.46
N LEU A 451 -4.03 1.64 -17.13
CA LEU A 451 -3.97 0.41 -16.34
C LEU A 451 -5.36 -0.09 -15.93
N ILE A 452 -6.43 0.56 -16.40
CA ILE A 452 -7.81 0.25 -16.03
C ILE A 452 -8.57 -0.20 -17.27
N GLU A 453 -9.16 -1.39 -17.16
CA GLU A 453 -10.10 -1.89 -18.17
C GLU A 453 -11.38 -1.06 -18.17
N PRO A 454 -12.03 -0.82 -19.33
CA PRO A 454 -13.23 0.02 -19.41
C PRO A 454 -14.36 -0.39 -18.46
N ASN A 455 -14.50 -1.69 -18.17
CA ASN A 455 -15.53 -2.22 -17.27
C ASN A 455 -15.23 -1.94 -15.78
N ASP A 456 -13.98 -1.65 -15.42
CA ASP A 456 -13.54 -1.37 -14.05
C ASP A 456 -13.46 0.14 -13.76
N LEU A 457 -13.86 0.99 -14.72
CA LEU A 457 -13.76 2.44 -14.60
C LEU A 457 -14.49 2.97 -13.35
N CYS A 458 -15.60 2.35 -12.97
CA CYS A 458 -16.48 2.90 -11.94
C CYS A 458 -16.12 2.39 -10.55
N SER A 459 -15.55 1.19 -10.46
CA SER A 459 -15.06 0.61 -9.20
C SER A 459 -13.64 1.10 -8.86
N ARG A 460 -12.75 1.13 -9.85
CA ARG A 460 -11.31 1.44 -9.68
C ARG A 460 -10.90 2.77 -10.30
N GLY A 461 -11.50 3.15 -11.43
CA GLY A 461 -11.14 4.37 -12.17
C GLY A 461 -11.81 5.66 -11.68
N ALA A 462 -12.70 5.57 -10.69
CA ALA A 462 -13.58 6.69 -10.36
C ALA A 462 -12.85 7.96 -9.92
N GLY A 463 -11.86 7.79 -9.04
CA GLY A 463 -11.00 8.88 -8.58
C GLY A 463 -10.19 9.51 -9.72
N LEU A 464 -9.70 8.70 -10.67
CA LEU A 464 -8.93 9.17 -11.84
C LEU A 464 -9.79 9.98 -12.80
N VAL A 465 -10.95 9.47 -13.22
CA VAL A 465 -11.87 10.20 -14.13
C VAL A 465 -12.41 11.45 -13.45
N GLY A 466 -12.81 11.34 -12.18
CA GLY A 466 -13.21 12.48 -11.39
C GLY A 466 -12.12 13.55 -11.32
N HIS A 467 -10.87 13.15 -11.09
CA HIS A 467 -9.76 14.09 -11.10
C HIS A 467 -9.50 14.69 -12.49
N LEU A 468 -9.60 13.89 -13.56
CA LEU A 468 -9.51 14.36 -14.94
C LEU A 468 -10.53 15.45 -15.25
N VAL A 469 -11.79 15.26 -14.87
CA VAL A 469 -12.84 16.28 -15.01
C VAL A 469 -12.43 17.57 -14.30
N GLY A 470 -11.88 17.48 -13.09
CA GLY A 470 -11.36 18.64 -12.35
C GLY A 470 -10.21 19.34 -13.07
N LEU A 471 -9.22 18.58 -13.56
CA LEU A 471 -8.09 19.13 -14.33
C LEU A 471 -8.56 19.84 -15.59
N LEU A 472 -9.50 19.25 -16.34
CA LEU A 472 -10.07 19.85 -17.54
C LEU A 472 -10.82 21.15 -17.25
N VAL A 473 -11.53 21.24 -16.12
CA VAL A 473 -12.15 22.51 -15.67
C VAL A 473 -11.11 23.58 -15.38
N ASP A 474 -9.98 23.21 -14.78
CA ASP A 474 -8.92 24.16 -14.38
C ASP A 474 -8.05 24.60 -15.55
N VAL A 475 -7.77 23.70 -16.50
CA VAL A 475 -7.20 24.10 -17.80
C VAL A 475 -8.24 24.69 -18.75
N ALA A 476 -9.46 24.99 -18.28
CA ALA A 476 -10.56 25.60 -19.02
C ALA A 476 -10.97 24.92 -20.33
N LEU A 477 -11.03 23.59 -20.33
CA LEU A 477 -11.59 22.74 -21.39
C LEU A 477 -12.94 22.14 -20.94
N PRO A 478 -14.02 22.94 -20.84
CA PRO A 478 -15.27 22.50 -20.23
C PRO A 478 -16.06 21.48 -21.06
N VAL A 479 -15.96 21.51 -22.40
CA VAL A 479 -16.69 20.58 -23.26
C VAL A 479 -16.29 19.12 -23.02
N PRO A 480 -15.00 18.73 -23.11
CA PRO A 480 -14.60 17.36 -22.79
C PRO A 480 -14.86 17.00 -21.32
N ALA A 481 -14.72 17.95 -20.39
CA ALA A 481 -15.06 17.74 -18.98
C ALA A 481 -16.55 17.38 -18.79
N ALA A 482 -17.46 18.02 -19.53
CA ALA A 482 -18.90 17.75 -19.45
C ALA A 482 -19.29 16.36 -19.95
N ILE A 483 -18.62 15.87 -21.00
CA ILE A 483 -18.87 14.54 -21.54
C ILE A 483 -18.40 13.48 -20.54
N LEU A 484 -17.17 13.61 -20.03
CA LEU A 484 -16.60 12.69 -19.04
C LEU A 484 -17.39 12.71 -17.72
N HIS A 485 -17.81 13.89 -17.27
CA HIS A 485 -18.67 14.01 -16.10
C HIS A 485 -19.95 13.20 -16.25
N ARG A 486 -20.64 13.31 -17.40
CA ARG A 486 -21.92 12.61 -17.63
C ARG A 486 -21.71 11.09 -17.60
N GLN A 487 -20.71 10.60 -18.32
CA GLN A 487 -20.37 9.17 -18.34
C GLN A 487 -20.09 8.64 -16.93
N MET A 488 -19.37 9.45 -16.14
CA MET A 488 -19.03 9.10 -14.76
C MET A 488 -20.25 9.09 -13.84
N ASP A 489 -21.13 10.09 -13.96
CA ASP A 489 -22.38 10.18 -13.17
C ASP A 489 -23.33 9.01 -13.50
N ASP A 490 -23.52 8.72 -14.79
CA ASP A 490 -24.34 7.60 -15.26
C ASP A 490 -23.82 6.26 -14.75
N CYS A 491 -22.50 6.10 -14.66
CA CYS A 491 -21.92 4.86 -14.18
C CYS A 491 -21.97 4.71 -12.66
N LEU A 492 -21.64 5.77 -11.91
CA LEU A 492 -21.74 5.74 -10.45
C LEU A 492 -23.19 5.57 -9.97
N ALA A 493 -24.17 6.08 -10.73
CA ALA A 493 -25.59 5.91 -10.41
C ALA A 493 -26.06 4.44 -10.44
N GLN A 494 -25.28 3.53 -11.06
CA GLN A 494 -25.56 2.10 -11.11
C GLN A 494 -24.95 1.33 -9.93
N GLN A 495 -24.10 1.97 -9.12
CA GLN A 495 -23.46 1.38 -7.95
C GLN A 495 -24.22 1.76 -6.67
N ALA A 496 -24.17 0.90 -5.65
CA ALA A 496 -24.90 1.06 -4.40
C ALA A 496 -24.00 0.79 -3.18
N ASP A 497 -22.88 1.51 -3.11
CA ASP A 497 -21.89 1.42 -2.04
C ASP A 497 -21.43 2.82 -1.57
N GLU A 498 -20.89 2.89 -0.34
CA GLU A 498 -20.47 4.13 0.32
C GLU A 498 -19.44 4.93 -0.50
N LYS A 499 -18.47 4.23 -1.10
CA LYS A 499 -17.41 4.87 -1.91
C LYS A 499 -18.01 5.51 -3.15
N SER A 500 -18.91 4.83 -3.84
CA SER A 500 -19.62 5.36 -5.01
C SER A 500 -20.49 6.57 -4.66
N ASP A 501 -21.21 6.53 -3.54
CA ASP A 501 -21.99 7.68 -3.06
C ASP A 501 -21.11 8.89 -2.74
N TYR A 502 -19.95 8.66 -2.12
CA TYR A 502 -18.98 9.72 -1.86
C TYR A 502 -18.34 10.29 -3.14
N GLU A 503 -18.03 9.46 -4.14
CA GLU A 503 -17.56 9.94 -5.44
C GLU A 503 -18.63 10.78 -6.16
N ARG A 504 -19.91 10.40 -6.09
CA ARG A 504 -21.03 11.20 -6.63
C ARG A 504 -21.16 12.53 -5.90
N HIS A 505 -20.97 12.55 -4.58
CA HIS A 505 -20.94 13.77 -3.80
C HIS A 505 -19.80 14.71 -4.27
N LYS A 506 -18.58 14.18 -4.44
CA LYS A 506 -17.43 14.93 -4.99
C LYS A 506 -17.66 15.39 -6.43
N LEU A 507 -18.36 14.60 -7.24
CA LEU A 507 -18.67 14.94 -8.62
C LEU A 507 -19.55 16.19 -8.75
N LYS A 508 -20.43 16.47 -7.77
CA LYS A 508 -21.25 17.71 -7.75
C LYS A 508 -20.42 18.99 -7.68
N ASP A 509 -19.29 18.97 -6.97
CA ASP A 509 -18.34 20.10 -6.94
C ASP A 509 -17.81 20.40 -8.33
N ARG A 510 -17.37 19.33 -9.02
CA ARG A 510 -16.84 19.38 -10.39
C ARG A 510 -17.92 19.82 -11.37
N ALA A 511 -19.14 19.33 -11.22
CA ALA A 511 -20.31 19.72 -12.01
C ALA A 511 -20.61 21.22 -11.88
N ALA A 512 -20.53 21.77 -10.67
CA ALA A 512 -20.79 23.17 -10.41
C ALA A 512 -19.69 24.06 -10.99
N ARG A 513 -18.42 23.69 -10.82
CA ARG A 513 -17.28 24.42 -11.42
C ARG A 513 -17.29 24.35 -12.94
N LEU A 514 -17.66 23.20 -13.51
CA LEU A 514 -17.90 23.04 -14.93
C LEU A 514 -19.02 23.96 -15.43
N ALA A 515 -20.15 24.03 -14.72
CA ALA A 515 -21.24 24.94 -15.05
C ALA A 515 -20.76 26.41 -15.05
N LEU A 516 -19.89 26.79 -14.12
CA LEU A 516 -19.25 28.12 -14.12
C LEU A 516 -18.38 28.36 -15.36
N ARG A 517 -17.54 27.39 -15.76
CA ARG A 517 -16.74 27.47 -17.00
C ARG A 517 -17.60 27.51 -18.28
N LEU A 518 -18.86 27.08 -18.21
CA LEU A 518 -19.85 27.17 -19.29
C LEU A 518 -20.73 28.44 -19.21
N GLY A 519 -20.46 29.36 -18.27
CA GLY A 519 -21.27 30.57 -18.08
C GLY A 519 -22.64 30.34 -17.43
N GLN A 520 -22.86 29.17 -16.83
CA GLN A 520 -24.14 28.72 -16.28
C GLN A 520 -24.21 28.91 -14.76
N ALA A 521 -24.09 30.15 -14.28
CA ALA A 521 -24.04 30.48 -12.86
C ALA A 521 -25.25 29.97 -12.05
N GLY A 522 -26.47 30.06 -12.60
CA GLY A 522 -27.69 29.56 -11.95
C GLY A 522 -27.65 28.04 -11.71
N ARG A 523 -27.11 27.28 -12.66
CA ARG A 523 -26.92 25.82 -12.51
C ARG A 523 -25.89 25.51 -11.44
N ALA A 524 -24.76 26.23 -11.44
CA ALA A 524 -23.73 26.07 -10.43
C ALA A 524 -24.25 26.35 -9.00
N MET A 525 -25.05 27.42 -8.84
CA MET A 525 -25.71 27.75 -7.58
C MET A 525 -26.64 26.63 -7.10
N ALA A 526 -27.48 26.08 -7.98
CA ALA A 526 -28.38 24.97 -7.65
C ALA A 526 -27.61 23.71 -7.21
N LEU A 527 -26.52 23.38 -7.89
CA LEU A 527 -25.66 22.24 -7.56
C LEU A 527 -25.00 22.40 -6.19
N TYR A 528 -24.48 23.58 -5.85
CA TYR A 528 -23.90 23.82 -4.53
C TYR A 528 -24.94 23.83 -3.41
N ARG A 529 -26.17 24.29 -3.65
CA ARG A 529 -27.27 24.15 -2.68
C ARG A 529 -27.55 22.68 -2.36
N LEU A 530 -27.72 21.85 -3.40
CA LEU A 530 -27.91 20.41 -3.23
C LEU A 530 -26.72 19.76 -2.51
N LYS A 531 -25.49 20.08 -2.94
CA LYS A 531 -24.27 19.56 -2.30
C LYS A 531 -24.19 19.97 -0.83
N ARG A 532 -24.59 21.19 -0.46
CA ARG A 532 -24.58 21.68 0.93
C ARG A 532 -25.54 20.90 1.81
N GLU A 533 -26.73 20.57 1.30
CA GLU A 533 -27.70 19.73 2.00
C GLU A 533 -27.16 18.32 2.24
N GLU A 534 -26.52 17.72 1.23
CA GLU A 534 -25.87 16.40 1.36
C GLU A 534 -24.68 16.42 2.33
N THR A 535 -23.84 17.45 2.25
CA THR A 535 -22.66 17.65 3.12
C THR A 535 -23.05 17.59 4.59
N ARG A 536 -24.19 18.21 4.94
CA ARG A 536 -24.75 18.19 6.30
C ARG A 536 -25.24 16.81 6.72
N ARG A 537 -25.73 15.99 5.79
CA ARG A 537 -26.12 14.58 6.06
C ARG A 537 -24.91 13.71 6.37
N PHE A 538 -23.74 14.04 5.78
CA PHE A 538 -22.46 13.40 6.09
C PHE A 538 -21.79 13.95 7.37
N GLY A 539 -22.46 14.82 8.14
CA GLY A 539 -21.93 15.35 9.41
C GLY A 539 -21.00 16.56 9.28
N PHE A 540 -20.79 17.08 8.07
CA PHE A 540 -19.99 18.29 7.85
C PHE A 540 -20.84 19.58 7.93
N ASN A 541 -20.20 20.72 8.21
CA ASN A 541 -20.90 22.00 8.39
C ASN A 541 -21.39 22.68 7.09
N GLY A 542 -20.89 22.25 5.93
CA GLY A 542 -21.24 22.86 4.63
C GLY A 542 -20.69 24.27 4.42
N THR A 543 -19.62 24.65 5.13
CA THR A 543 -18.98 25.97 5.01
C THR A 543 -18.27 26.14 3.67
N ARG A 544 -17.73 25.05 3.10
CA ARG A 544 -17.08 25.10 1.78
C ARG A 544 -18.09 25.41 0.68
N GLU A 545 -19.27 24.82 0.75
CA GLU A 545 -20.38 25.05 -0.18
C GLU A 545 -20.95 26.46 0.01
N LEU A 546 -21.08 26.94 1.25
CA LEU A 546 -21.44 28.34 1.54
C LEU A 546 -20.48 29.31 0.85
N ALA A 547 -19.16 29.07 0.98
CA ALA A 547 -18.16 29.89 0.32
C ALA A 547 -18.38 29.93 -1.20
N TRP A 548 -18.62 28.79 -1.84
CA TRP A 548 -18.92 28.77 -3.28
C TRP A 548 -20.22 29.49 -3.65
N MET A 549 -21.30 29.27 -2.89
CA MET A 549 -22.57 29.95 -3.12
C MET A 549 -22.43 31.47 -2.98
N LEU A 550 -21.75 31.95 -1.94
CA LEU A 550 -21.49 33.37 -1.74
C LEU A 550 -20.62 33.94 -2.88
N TYR A 551 -19.60 33.21 -3.30
CA TYR A 551 -18.75 33.62 -4.42
C TYR A 551 -19.57 33.81 -5.69
N ILE A 552 -20.34 32.80 -6.10
CA ILE A 552 -21.19 32.87 -7.30
C ILE A 552 -22.19 34.02 -7.17
N GLY A 553 -22.80 34.18 -5.98
CA GLY A 553 -23.71 35.28 -5.70
C GLY A 553 -23.07 36.65 -5.89
N ALA A 554 -21.86 36.87 -5.38
CA ALA A 554 -21.12 38.12 -5.55
C ALA A 554 -20.91 38.50 -7.04
N TRP A 555 -20.64 37.52 -7.89
CA TRP A 555 -20.44 37.73 -9.33
C TRP A 555 -21.74 37.93 -10.11
N VAL A 556 -22.85 37.30 -9.68
CA VAL A 556 -24.16 37.42 -10.33
C VAL A 556 -24.86 38.70 -9.89
N ASP A 557 -25.16 38.81 -8.60
CA ASP A 557 -25.78 39.97 -7.97
C ASP A 557 -25.46 39.95 -6.45
N PRO A 558 -24.65 40.90 -5.96
CA PRO A 558 -24.29 40.96 -4.54
C PRO A 558 -25.48 41.19 -3.60
N GLN A 559 -26.59 41.77 -4.07
CA GLN A 559 -27.78 42.01 -3.25
C GLN A 559 -28.54 40.70 -2.95
N ASP A 560 -28.72 39.85 -3.96
CA ASP A 560 -29.31 38.52 -3.80
C ASP A 560 -28.46 37.61 -2.90
N ALA A 561 -27.15 37.88 -2.81
CA ALA A 561 -26.21 37.15 -1.98
C ALA A 561 -26.12 37.65 -0.52
N ALA A 562 -26.81 38.74 -0.15
CA ALA A 562 -26.67 39.38 1.16
C ALA A 562 -26.95 38.41 2.33
N GLY A 563 -27.95 37.53 2.20
CA GLY A 563 -28.24 36.52 3.23
C GLY A 563 -27.10 35.50 3.43
N LEU A 564 -26.41 35.13 2.35
CA LEU A 564 -25.23 34.25 2.42
C LEU A 564 -24.03 34.99 3.02
N ALA A 565 -23.91 36.31 2.76
CA ALA A 565 -22.88 37.16 3.32
C ALA A 565 -23.06 37.31 4.85
N GLU A 566 -24.28 37.48 5.33
CA GLU A 566 -24.58 37.51 6.78
C GLU A 566 -24.25 36.17 7.46
N GLU A 567 -24.60 35.04 6.83
CA GLU A 567 -24.21 33.72 7.34
C GLU A 567 -22.68 33.56 7.39
N ALA A 568 -21.97 33.99 6.34
CA ALA A 568 -20.51 33.98 6.31
C ALA A 568 -19.90 34.91 7.38
N ARG A 569 -20.46 36.10 7.58
CA ARG A 569 -20.04 37.07 8.60
C ARG A 569 -20.16 36.48 10.00
N ALA A 570 -21.24 35.77 10.29
CA ALA A 570 -21.43 35.12 11.59
C ALA A 570 -20.32 34.10 11.88
N ILE A 571 -19.91 33.31 10.88
CA ILE A 571 -18.81 32.35 11.00
C ILE A 571 -17.47 33.08 11.16
N LEU A 572 -17.23 34.11 10.33
CA LEU A 572 -15.97 34.87 10.34
C LEU A 572 -15.79 35.74 11.59
N SER A 573 -16.85 36.00 12.35
CA SER A 573 -16.78 36.78 13.60
C SER A 573 -16.13 36.01 14.75
N ASP A 574 -16.01 34.68 14.67
CA ASP A 574 -15.22 33.87 15.60
C ASP A 574 -13.74 33.80 15.15
N ASP A 575 -13.03 34.91 15.32
CA ASP A 575 -11.64 35.11 14.84
C ASP A 575 -10.69 34.00 15.30
N ALA A 576 -10.80 33.56 16.55
CA ALA A 576 -9.92 32.52 17.10
C ALA A 576 -10.12 31.17 16.41
N ALA A 577 -11.37 30.72 16.24
CA ALA A 577 -11.67 29.47 15.57
C ALA A 577 -11.27 29.51 14.08
N VAL A 578 -11.50 30.64 13.42
CA VAL A 578 -11.12 30.83 12.00
C VAL A 578 -9.62 30.80 11.83
N ARG A 579 -8.85 31.51 12.67
CA ARG A 579 -7.37 31.49 12.60
C ARG A 579 -6.81 30.10 12.83
N LEU A 580 -7.34 29.36 13.81
CA LEU A 580 -6.97 27.96 14.04
C LEU A 580 -7.31 27.09 12.82
N GLY A 581 -8.46 27.34 12.21
CA GLY A 581 -8.96 26.65 11.02
C GLY A 581 -8.25 27.01 9.71
N LEU A 582 -7.38 28.03 9.69
CA LEU A 582 -6.57 28.43 8.52
C LEU A 582 -5.28 27.60 8.38
N GLY A 583 -5.17 26.41 8.98
CA GLY A 583 -3.99 25.55 8.94
C GLY A 583 -3.43 25.22 7.54
N PRO A 584 -2.29 24.50 7.45
CA PRO A 584 -1.46 24.42 6.24
C PRO A 584 -2.07 23.64 5.05
N GLY A 585 -3.25 23.02 5.22
CA GLY A 585 -3.94 22.25 4.19
C GLY A 585 -5.01 23.03 3.41
N ASN A 586 -5.85 22.28 2.69
CA ASN A 586 -6.98 22.77 1.90
C ASN A 586 -8.24 22.90 2.77
N VAL A 587 -8.34 23.99 3.52
CA VAL A 587 -9.34 24.19 4.59
C VAL A 587 -10.45 25.17 4.19
N ALA A 588 -11.68 24.97 4.67
CA ALA A 588 -12.83 25.80 4.31
C ALA A 588 -12.71 27.32 4.62
N PRO A 589 -12.10 27.77 5.73
CA PRO A 589 -12.11 29.18 6.10
C PRO A 589 -11.43 30.11 5.09
N VAL A 590 -10.35 29.69 4.44
CA VAL A 590 -9.64 30.54 3.45
C VAL A 590 -10.51 30.80 2.21
N TYR A 591 -11.33 29.82 1.81
CA TYR A 591 -12.27 29.98 0.70
C TYR A 591 -13.46 30.83 1.09
N LEU A 592 -13.92 30.77 2.35
CA LEU A 592 -14.96 31.67 2.84
C LEU A 592 -14.48 33.13 2.85
N LEU A 593 -13.25 33.39 3.30
CA LEU A 593 -12.61 34.71 3.23
C LEU A 593 -12.49 35.21 1.78
N ARG A 594 -12.07 34.35 0.84
CA ARG A 594 -12.04 34.66 -0.60
C ARG A 594 -13.41 35.11 -1.11
N SER A 595 -14.45 34.35 -0.78
CA SER A 595 -15.81 34.63 -1.23
C SER A 595 -16.39 35.90 -0.61
N TYR A 596 -16.13 36.11 0.68
CA TYR A 596 -16.56 37.30 1.40
C TYR A 596 -15.83 38.56 0.90
N ALA A 597 -14.55 38.45 0.53
CA ALA A 597 -13.81 39.53 -0.12
C ALA A 597 -14.37 39.90 -1.50
N ALA A 598 -14.75 38.90 -2.31
CA ALA A 598 -15.41 39.14 -3.60
C ALA A 598 -16.77 39.84 -3.43
N TRP A 599 -17.55 39.40 -2.44
CA TRP A 599 -18.83 40.04 -2.10
C TRP A 599 -18.64 41.47 -1.60
N ALA A 600 -17.69 41.70 -0.68
CA ALA A 600 -17.39 43.04 -0.15
C ALA A 600 -17.03 44.04 -1.25
N TRP A 601 -16.24 43.61 -2.24
CA TRP A 601 -15.94 44.39 -3.43
C TRP A 601 -17.19 44.72 -4.24
N ARG A 602 -17.98 43.71 -4.61
CA ARG A 602 -19.16 43.88 -5.47
C ARG A 602 -20.29 44.65 -4.78
N ALA A 603 -20.47 44.48 -3.47
CA ALA A 603 -21.44 45.19 -2.66
C ALA A 603 -20.97 46.59 -2.23
N ARG A 604 -19.66 46.89 -2.39
CA ARG A 604 -19.00 48.11 -1.90
C ARG A 604 -19.15 48.31 -0.38
N ASP A 605 -19.03 47.21 0.37
CA ASP A 605 -19.20 47.19 1.82
C ASP A 605 -17.85 47.34 2.55
N LEU A 606 -17.67 48.49 3.22
CA LEU A 606 -16.45 48.80 3.96
C LEU A 606 -16.28 47.99 5.25
N ASP A 607 -17.37 47.60 5.91
CA ASP A 607 -17.31 46.80 7.14
C ASP A 607 -16.93 45.37 6.83
N ALA A 608 -17.42 44.82 5.71
CA ALA A 608 -16.99 43.54 5.20
C ALA A 608 -15.51 43.54 4.81
N CYS A 609 -15.02 44.60 4.15
CA CYS A 609 -13.59 44.77 3.89
C CYS A 609 -12.77 44.79 5.19
N ARG A 610 -13.22 45.50 6.24
CA ARG A 610 -12.56 45.52 7.55
C ARG A 610 -12.47 44.14 8.17
N LEU A 611 -13.56 43.37 8.15
CA LEU A 611 -13.57 42.01 8.69
C LEU A 611 -12.56 41.11 7.97
N VAL A 612 -12.51 41.15 6.64
CA VAL A 612 -11.52 40.38 5.86
C VAL A 612 -10.10 40.79 6.21
N LEU A 613 -9.84 42.10 6.29
CA LEU A 613 -8.50 42.62 6.59
C LEU A 613 -8.04 42.31 8.02
N GLY A 614 -8.96 42.03 8.96
CA GLY A 614 -8.60 41.47 10.27
C GLY A 614 -7.76 40.20 10.17
N PHE A 615 -7.90 39.41 9.09
CA PHE A 615 -7.13 38.19 8.84
C PHE A 615 -5.87 38.40 7.98
N ARG A 616 -5.52 39.66 7.68
CA ARG A 616 -4.43 40.03 6.75
C ARG A 616 -3.14 39.28 7.02
N ASP A 617 -2.66 39.25 8.27
CA ASP A 617 -1.32 38.71 8.56
C ASP A 617 -1.24 37.21 8.25
N VAL A 618 -2.26 36.45 8.62
CA VAL A 618 -2.35 35.01 8.34
C VAL A 618 -2.52 34.76 6.84
N LEU A 619 -3.31 35.58 6.15
CA LEU A 619 -3.45 35.50 4.69
C LEU A 619 -2.14 35.83 3.97
N ALA A 620 -1.38 36.80 4.46
CA ALA A 620 -0.08 37.18 3.92
C ALA A 620 0.97 36.08 4.14
N GLU A 621 0.96 35.41 5.29
CA GLU A 621 1.81 34.25 5.52
C GLU A 621 1.45 33.09 4.58
N ARG A 622 0.15 32.77 4.45
CA ARG A 622 -0.34 31.70 3.56
C ARG A 622 -0.04 31.97 2.09
N LEU A 623 0.02 33.24 1.70
CA LEU A 623 0.40 33.63 0.34
C LEU A 623 1.78 33.04 -0.05
N PHE A 624 2.68 32.76 0.90
CA PHE A 624 4.02 32.23 0.58
C PHE A 624 4.27 30.79 1.07
N SER A 625 3.53 30.33 2.07
CA SER A 625 3.78 29.06 2.76
C SER A 625 2.79 27.94 2.42
N GLY A 626 1.76 28.20 1.61
CA GLY A 626 0.77 27.21 1.18
C GLY A 626 0.16 27.56 -0.18
N ASP A 627 -1.07 27.13 -0.44
CA ASP A 627 -1.83 27.50 -1.64
C ASP A 627 -2.00 29.03 -1.74
N SER A 628 -1.34 29.66 -2.72
CA SER A 628 -1.31 31.11 -2.92
C SER A 628 -2.56 31.65 -3.62
N GLY A 629 -3.40 30.77 -4.18
CA GLY A 629 -4.61 31.13 -4.90
C GLY A 629 -5.62 31.87 -4.02
N PRO A 630 -6.26 31.21 -3.03
CA PRO A 630 -7.31 31.84 -2.22
C PRO A 630 -6.86 33.14 -1.52
N PRO A 631 -5.69 33.22 -0.84
CA PRO A 631 -5.20 34.48 -0.28
C PRO A 631 -4.91 35.54 -1.36
N GLY A 632 -4.36 35.13 -2.50
CA GLY A 632 -4.08 36.02 -3.62
C GLY A 632 -5.35 36.68 -4.15
N PHE A 633 -6.44 35.90 -4.30
CA PHE A 633 -7.74 36.42 -4.75
C PHE A 633 -8.31 37.41 -3.73
N VAL A 634 -8.23 37.11 -2.42
CA VAL A 634 -8.66 38.06 -1.36
C VAL A 634 -7.98 39.41 -1.56
N PHE A 635 -6.65 39.42 -1.68
CA PHE A 635 -5.92 40.67 -1.83
C PHE A 635 -6.18 41.35 -3.18
N PHE A 636 -6.40 40.60 -4.25
CA PHE A 636 -6.84 41.18 -5.54
C PHE A 636 -8.19 41.88 -5.44
N PHE A 637 -9.18 41.29 -4.76
CA PHE A 637 -10.47 41.95 -4.52
C PHE A 637 -10.31 43.22 -3.67
N MET A 638 -9.41 43.22 -2.68
CA MET A 638 -9.10 44.42 -1.90
C MET A 638 -8.43 45.53 -2.75
N HIS A 639 -7.59 45.16 -3.73
CA HIS A 639 -7.06 46.13 -4.70
C HIS A 639 -8.15 46.68 -5.62
N LEU A 640 -9.10 45.85 -6.07
CA LEU A 640 -10.24 46.31 -6.86
C LEU A 640 -11.10 47.31 -6.07
N CYS A 641 -11.36 47.06 -4.78
CA CYS A 641 -12.03 48.03 -3.89
C CYS A 641 -11.33 49.40 -3.90
N ARG A 642 -9.99 49.41 -3.77
CA ARG A 642 -9.20 50.67 -3.78
C ARG A 642 -9.26 51.39 -5.11
N LEU A 643 -9.15 50.66 -6.23
CA LEU A 643 -9.24 51.24 -7.57
C LEU A 643 -10.63 51.87 -7.83
N GLU A 644 -11.67 51.33 -7.22
CA GLU A 644 -13.03 51.88 -7.26
C GLU A 644 -13.30 52.99 -6.21
N GLY A 645 -12.27 53.43 -5.49
CA GLY A 645 -12.35 54.58 -4.58
C GLY A 645 -12.69 54.25 -3.13
N MET A 646 -12.74 52.97 -2.72
CA MET A 646 -12.94 52.60 -1.33
C MET A 646 -11.69 52.84 -0.50
N THR A 647 -11.83 53.55 0.63
CA THR A 647 -10.71 53.83 1.55
C THR A 647 -10.54 52.68 2.54
N LEU A 648 -9.60 51.77 2.24
CA LEU A 648 -9.29 50.64 3.12
C LEU A 648 -8.38 51.06 4.28
N PRO A 649 -8.66 50.62 5.52
CA PRO A 649 -7.96 51.10 6.72
C PRO A 649 -6.55 50.52 6.90
N GLU A 650 -6.24 49.38 6.27
CA GLU A 650 -4.98 48.67 6.48
C GLU A 650 -4.15 48.59 5.20
N ALA A 651 -2.82 48.51 5.36
CA ALA A 651 -1.91 48.19 4.26
C ALA A 651 -2.14 46.75 3.79
N ILE A 652 -2.13 46.53 2.48
CA ILE A 652 -2.20 45.18 1.87
C ILE A 652 -0.96 44.98 1.00
N PRO A 653 -0.52 43.73 0.75
CA PRO A 653 0.59 43.44 -0.15
C PRO A 653 0.40 44.12 -1.51
N CYS A 654 1.48 44.58 -2.15
CA CYS A 654 1.37 45.21 -3.47
C CYS A 654 0.97 44.18 -4.55
N ARG A 655 0.37 44.67 -5.64
CA ARG A 655 -0.13 43.81 -6.74
C ARG A 655 0.97 42.94 -7.33
N GLU A 656 2.17 43.46 -7.46
CA GLU A 656 3.34 42.75 -7.98
C GLU A 656 3.73 41.56 -7.09
N THR A 657 3.66 41.72 -5.77
CA THR A 657 3.97 40.64 -4.82
C THR A 657 2.91 39.54 -4.87
N ILE A 658 1.64 39.93 -4.95
CA ILE A 658 0.52 38.98 -5.05
C ILE A 658 0.62 38.21 -6.37
N ALA A 659 0.81 38.93 -7.47
CA ALA A 659 0.95 38.34 -8.80
C ALA A 659 2.15 37.37 -8.85
N ALA A 660 3.32 37.77 -8.33
CA ALA A 660 4.50 36.91 -8.29
C ALA A 660 4.26 35.61 -7.52
N SER A 661 3.56 35.66 -6.38
CA SER A 661 3.25 34.45 -5.61
C SER A 661 2.26 33.53 -6.33
N MET A 662 1.18 34.10 -6.90
CA MET A 662 0.21 33.35 -7.69
C MET A 662 0.84 32.78 -8.98
N GLU A 663 1.78 33.51 -9.59
CA GLU A 663 2.54 33.12 -10.78
C GLU A 663 3.47 31.94 -10.47
N ASN A 664 4.09 31.92 -9.28
CA ASN A 664 4.94 30.81 -8.84
C ASN A 664 4.16 29.48 -8.76
N GLN A 665 2.87 29.53 -8.39
CA GLN A 665 1.96 28.37 -8.40
C GLN A 665 1.10 28.28 -9.67
N ARG A 666 1.39 29.12 -10.67
CA ARG A 666 0.85 29.05 -12.02
C ARG A 666 -0.66 29.29 -12.13
N TYR A 667 -1.21 30.16 -11.30
CA TYR A 667 -2.59 30.70 -11.41
C TYR A 667 -2.76 31.68 -12.58
N PHE A 668 -2.29 31.31 -13.77
CA PHE A 668 -2.17 32.26 -14.89
C PHE A 668 -3.52 32.71 -15.46
N ILE A 669 -4.53 31.84 -15.51
CA ILE A 669 -5.85 32.22 -16.06
C ILE A 669 -6.58 33.19 -15.12
N GLU A 670 -6.44 32.98 -13.81
CA GLU A 670 -6.95 33.89 -12.79
C GLU A 670 -6.22 35.23 -12.82
N LEU A 671 -4.88 35.22 -12.94
CA LEU A 671 -4.09 36.44 -13.09
C LEU A 671 -4.45 37.21 -14.37
N ALA A 672 -4.68 36.51 -15.48
CA ALA A 672 -5.14 37.14 -16.72
C ALA A 672 -6.50 37.83 -16.53
N ALA A 673 -7.45 37.18 -15.86
CA ALA A 673 -8.75 37.76 -15.54
C ALA A 673 -8.65 38.97 -14.60
N PHE A 674 -7.83 38.90 -13.54
CA PHE A 674 -7.62 40.03 -12.62
C PHE A 674 -6.91 41.20 -13.30
N CYS A 675 -5.89 40.95 -14.13
CA CYS A 675 -5.23 41.98 -14.92
C CYS A 675 -6.20 42.67 -15.89
N ALA A 676 -7.07 41.90 -16.56
CA ALA A 676 -8.07 42.44 -17.46
C ALA A 676 -9.10 43.31 -16.72
N LEU A 677 -9.55 42.91 -15.53
CA LEU A 677 -10.47 43.69 -14.68
C LEU A 677 -9.89 45.04 -14.24
N VAL A 678 -8.58 45.11 -13.96
CA VAL A 678 -7.92 46.36 -13.59
C VAL A 678 -7.47 47.19 -14.79
N GLY A 679 -7.77 46.75 -16.02
CA GLY A 679 -7.42 47.44 -17.26
C GLY A 679 -5.97 47.24 -17.74
N ASP A 680 -5.24 46.26 -17.20
CA ASP A 680 -3.86 45.93 -17.60
C ASP A 680 -3.84 44.84 -18.67
N GLN A 681 -4.19 45.23 -19.90
CA GLN A 681 -4.31 44.32 -21.04
C GLN A 681 -2.98 43.65 -21.42
N ALA A 682 -1.86 44.35 -21.22
CA ALA A 682 -0.54 43.82 -21.56
C ALA A 682 -0.15 42.67 -20.61
N ARG A 683 -0.34 42.82 -19.30
CA ARG A 683 -0.12 41.71 -18.35
C ARG A 683 -1.15 40.59 -18.55
N ALA A 684 -2.41 40.92 -18.86
CA ALA A 684 -3.44 39.93 -19.14
C ALA A 684 -3.05 39.03 -20.33
N ALA A 685 -2.59 39.64 -21.43
CA ALA A 685 -2.10 38.90 -22.59
C ALA A 685 -0.89 38.02 -22.25
N GLY A 686 0.09 38.54 -21.51
CA GLY A 686 1.27 37.78 -21.11
C GLY A 686 0.96 36.57 -20.22
N TYR A 687 0.00 36.69 -19.29
CA TYR A 687 -0.45 35.54 -18.51
C TYR A 687 -1.25 34.55 -19.37
N LEU A 688 -2.07 35.03 -20.30
CA LEU A 688 -2.84 34.16 -21.19
C LEU A 688 -1.94 33.33 -22.11
N GLU A 689 -0.85 33.89 -22.63
CA GLU A 689 0.16 33.15 -23.39
C GLU A 689 0.74 31.98 -22.58
N ARG A 690 0.96 32.17 -21.28
CA ARG A 690 1.46 31.11 -20.39
C ARG A 690 0.40 30.03 -20.13
N VAL A 691 -0.88 30.39 -20.01
CA VAL A 691 -1.99 29.41 -19.97
C VAL A 691 -1.98 28.56 -21.24
N HIS A 692 -1.86 29.19 -22.41
CA HIS A 692 -1.83 28.48 -23.70
C HIS A 692 -0.63 27.55 -23.80
N ALA A 693 0.52 27.97 -23.29
CA ALA A 693 1.72 27.13 -23.19
C ALA A 693 1.50 25.92 -22.25
N GLN A 694 0.85 26.09 -21.09
CA GLN A 694 0.56 24.99 -20.17
C GLN A 694 -0.35 23.90 -20.76
N ARG A 695 -1.25 24.28 -21.68
CA ARG A 695 -2.14 23.35 -22.38
C ARG A 695 -1.45 22.58 -23.51
N SER A 696 -0.24 22.96 -23.88
CA SER A 696 0.50 22.37 -25.00
C SER A 696 1.63 21.49 -24.44
N PRO A 697 1.35 20.23 -24.05
CA PRO A 697 2.33 19.39 -23.41
C PRO A 697 3.49 19.08 -24.37
N HIS A 698 4.74 19.21 -23.89
CA HIS A 698 5.93 18.88 -24.69
C HIS A 698 6.02 17.40 -25.07
N THR A 699 5.44 16.53 -24.23
CA THR A 699 5.31 15.10 -24.50
C THR A 699 3.83 14.79 -24.78
N PRO A 700 3.51 14.13 -25.91
CA PRO A 700 2.14 13.75 -26.22
C PRO A 700 1.51 12.95 -25.07
N LEU A 701 0.31 13.35 -24.66
CA LEU A 701 -0.48 12.61 -23.68
C LEU A 701 -0.93 11.30 -24.34
N ARG A 702 -0.64 10.17 -23.69
CA ARG A 702 -1.04 8.83 -24.16
C ARG A 702 -2.30 8.41 -23.44
N TRP A 703 -3.43 8.80 -23.99
CA TRP A 703 -4.74 8.37 -23.48
C TRP A 703 -5.04 6.93 -23.92
N PRO A 704 -5.76 6.15 -23.10
CA PRO A 704 -6.32 4.86 -23.53
C PRO A 704 -7.18 5.04 -24.79
N ASP A 705 -7.24 4.05 -25.67
CA ASP A 705 -7.96 4.15 -26.96
C ASP A 705 -9.42 4.57 -26.80
N TRP A 706 -10.10 4.08 -25.74
CA TRP A 706 -11.49 4.42 -25.43
C TRP A 706 -11.70 5.89 -25.04
N LEU A 707 -10.64 6.62 -24.65
CA LEU A 707 -10.64 8.08 -24.46
C LEU A 707 -10.02 8.84 -25.65
N GLY A 708 -8.91 8.33 -26.17
CA GLY A 708 -8.07 8.96 -27.19
C GLY A 708 -8.68 8.95 -28.59
N GLY A 709 -9.58 8.00 -28.91
CA GLY A 709 -10.31 7.99 -30.18
C GLY A 709 -11.57 8.88 -30.22
N GLY A 710 -11.96 9.47 -29.09
CA GLY A 710 -13.22 10.20 -28.94
C GLY A 710 -13.05 11.59 -28.33
N ILE A 711 -13.16 11.68 -27.00
CA ILE A 711 -13.36 12.94 -26.26
C ILE A 711 -12.10 13.82 -26.23
N LEU A 712 -10.92 13.20 -26.19
CA LEU A 712 -9.63 13.89 -26.05
C LEU A 712 -8.73 13.71 -27.30
N GLY A 713 -9.28 13.15 -28.39
CA GLY A 713 -8.49 12.73 -29.55
C GLY A 713 -7.88 13.87 -30.36
N ASP A 714 -8.56 15.02 -30.42
CA ASP A 714 -8.02 16.25 -31.02
C ASP A 714 -7.76 17.32 -29.95
N TRP A 715 -6.87 16.98 -29.01
CA TRP A 715 -6.47 17.88 -27.93
C TRP A 715 -6.03 19.26 -28.44
N ASN A 716 -5.29 19.30 -29.55
CA ASN A 716 -4.76 20.55 -30.10
C ASN A 716 -5.86 21.46 -30.66
N ALA A 717 -6.85 20.92 -31.37
CA ALA A 717 -7.97 21.71 -31.85
C ALA A 717 -8.80 22.27 -30.68
N LEU A 718 -9.10 21.45 -29.66
CA LEU A 718 -9.82 21.87 -28.46
C LEU A 718 -9.13 23.04 -27.74
N VAL A 719 -7.80 22.95 -27.59
CA VAL A 719 -6.99 24.01 -26.98
C VAL A 719 -6.96 25.27 -27.83
N ALA A 720 -6.87 25.14 -29.16
CA ALA A 720 -6.84 26.28 -30.09
C ALA A 720 -8.17 27.06 -30.10
N GLU A 721 -9.30 26.35 -30.18
CA GLU A 721 -10.64 26.96 -30.13
C GLU A 721 -10.83 27.73 -28.82
N ARG A 722 -10.44 27.11 -27.70
CA ARG A 722 -10.55 27.77 -26.39
C ARG A 722 -9.65 29.00 -26.27
N ALA A 723 -8.43 28.92 -26.82
CA ALA A 723 -7.48 30.03 -26.80
C ALA A 723 -8.00 31.26 -27.56
N GLU A 724 -8.72 31.06 -28.67
CA GLU A 724 -9.35 32.13 -29.42
C GLU A 724 -10.44 32.83 -28.61
N GLN A 725 -11.34 32.06 -27.98
CA GLN A 725 -12.38 32.60 -27.11
C GLN A 725 -11.80 33.42 -25.95
N GLU A 726 -10.73 32.94 -25.32
CA GLU A 726 -10.10 33.64 -24.20
C GLU A 726 -9.47 34.97 -24.60
N ARG A 727 -8.80 35.03 -25.76
CA ARG A 727 -8.24 36.29 -26.28
C ARG A 727 -9.35 37.30 -26.56
N ALA A 728 -10.44 36.84 -27.17
CA ALA A 728 -11.59 37.68 -27.50
C ALA A 728 -12.22 38.34 -26.26
N VAL A 729 -12.13 37.69 -25.09
CA VAL A 729 -12.71 38.19 -23.84
C VAL A 729 -11.71 38.96 -22.98
N LEU A 730 -10.48 38.47 -22.83
CA LEU A 730 -9.51 38.99 -21.86
C LEU A 730 -8.53 40.03 -22.42
N VAL A 731 -8.38 40.10 -23.74
CA VAL A 731 -7.34 40.95 -24.38
C VAL A 731 -7.93 41.94 -25.38
N THR A 732 -8.92 41.51 -26.17
CA THR A 732 -9.53 42.34 -27.21
C THR A 732 -10.36 43.53 -26.68
N PRO A 733 -11.16 43.40 -25.60
CA PRO A 733 -11.99 44.50 -25.13
C PRO A 733 -11.20 45.62 -24.46
N LEU A 734 -11.64 46.87 -24.63
CA LEU A 734 -11.09 48.03 -23.91
C LEU A 734 -11.34 47.97 -22.39
N LEU A 735 -12.44 47.34 -21.97
CA LEU A 735 -12.79 47.14 -20.56
C LEU A 735 -13.45 45.77 -20.40
N VAL A 736 -12.94 44.97 -19.46
CA VAL A 736 -13.53 43.69 -19.07
C VAL A 736 -14.37 43.90 -17.83
N THR A 737 -15.61 43.41 -17.84
CA THR A 737 -16.53 43.54 -16.70
C THR A 737 -16.73 42.19 -16.00
N PRO A 738 -17.17 42.19 -14.73
CA PRO A 738 -17.51 40.96 -14.02
C PRO A 738 -18.53 40.09 -14.75
N GLU A 739 -19.54 40.71 -15.35
CA GLU A 739 -20.60 40.03 -16.10
C GLU A 739 -20.05 39.35 -17.36
N THR A 740 -19.08 39.98 -18.02
CA THR A 740 -18.41 39.43 -19.20
C THR A 740 -17.60 38.19 -18.82
N LEU A 741 -16.82 38.25 -17.73
CA LEU A 741 -16.06 37.10 -17.23
C LEU A 741 -16.97 35.95 -16.80
N LEU A 742 -18.08 36.26 -16.12
CA LEU A 742 -19.04 35.26 -15.68
C LEU A 742 -19.69 34.54 -16.87
N THR A 743 -20.24 35.29 -17.83
CA THR A 743 -20.98 34.72 -18.97
C THR A 743 -20.07 34.00 -19.96
N SER A 744 -18.80 34.41 -20.08
CA SER A 744 -17.80 33.71 -20.90
C SER A 744 -17.12 32.52 -20.18
N GLY A 745 -17.43 32.29 -18.90
CA GLY A 745 -16.84 31.21 -18.12
C GLY A 745 -15.36 31.39 -17.80
N LEU A 746 -14.94 32.65 -17.66
CA LEU A 746 -13.57 33.08 -17.35
C LEU A 746 -13.48 33.76 -15.98
N LEU A 747 -14.48 33.55 -15.12
CA LEU A 747 -14.35 33.92 -13.71
C LEU A 747 -13.14 33.19 -13.08
N PRO A 748 -12.40 33.86 -12.18
CA PRO A 748 -11.36 33.20 -11.38
C PRO A 748 -11.99 32.11 -10.50
N LEU A 749 -11.50 30.87 -10.51
CA LEU A 749 -12.09 29.73 -9.78
C LEU A 749 -11.23 29.25 -8.60
#